data_AF-A0A8S1HTI3-F1
#
_entry.id   AF-A0A8S1HTI3-F1
#
_cell.length_a   1.000
_cell.length_b   1.000
_cell.length_c   1.000
_cell.angle_alpha   90.00
_cell.angle_beta   90.00
_cell.angle_gamma   90.00
#
_symmetry.space_group_name_H-M   'P 1'
#
loop_
_entity.id
_entity.type
_entity.pdbx_description
1 polymer ?
#
loop_
_entity_poly.entity_id
_entity_poly.type
_entity_poly.pdbx_seq_one_letter_code
_entity_poly.pdbx_strand_id
1 'polypeptide(L)'
;MNIRCARVEDLMSMQHANLMSLPENYQMKYYFYHALSWPQLSYIAEDHKGNVVGYVLAKMEEDPDEEPHGHITSLAVKRSYRRLGLANKMMDQTAKAMVESYNARFVSLHVRVSNRAALNLYQNNLKFVINDTEPKYYADGEDAYAMRRDLVKFAQENNIEPADKETFFNPKSHEEKKKNQPFPARKSRMKDEDGTEAVRKGLADLSRMGVALEDLGRVHNMTAGGAKPELSENSVLKNRAVIPPSDEFCDMSVVPAESSYVLFFQVVFPFTVAGLGMVFAGLALSVVRTWRLFQEVPEIYILVPALLGLKGNLEMTLASRLSTLANLGHLDSTKQRREVIWANLALIQVQATIVALLASAFAVTLAWIPRGELDWSHATLLCASAVTTACSASLVLSVLMVGVILLSRKFNVNPDNIATPIAASLGDLTTLGVLAMFGSVFLEAHLTDSWLNTAIIIAFLLIAPIWALFANNNEGTKETLYNGWTPVIMSMLISSGGGFILENAIRQYGNLASFQPVINGVGGNLAAVQASRLSTYFHQAGTLGELPNGWVVSRFRSLKRAFFSKDWDSRSARVLLLLVVPGHMFFNWLIRVFHVADASTPSPPTGPLFTSLYLIAAVVQVAVLLFVCQYIVALVWKWSIDPDNSVIPYLTALGDLLGTLLLFIVFVITDKFDKKEIMVT
;
A
#
# COMPACT_ATOMS: atom_id res chain seq x y z
N MET A 1 4.20 -33.74 27.08
CA MET A 1 4.21 -33.14 25.74
C MET A 1 3.59 -34.16 24.82
N ASN A 2 2.50 -33.79 24.18
CA ASN A 2 1.84 -34.64 23.20
C ASN A 2 2.50 -34.41 21.84
N ILE A 3 2.77 -35.48 21.07
CA ILE A 3 3.28 -35.38 19.70
C ILE A 3 2.23 -36.01 18.80
N ARG A 4 1.73 -35.24 17.85
CA ARG A 4 0.66 -35.67 16.93
C ARG A 4 0.87 -35.08 15.54
N CYS A 5 0.23 -35.69 14.55
CA CYS A 5 0.17 -35.16 13.20
C CYS A 5 -0.44 -33.75 13.24
N ALA A 6 0.16 -32.84 12.48
CA ALA A 6 -0.30 -31.46 12.34
C ALA A 6 -1.61 -31.45 11.56
N ARG A 7 -2.53 -30.60 11.99
CA ARG A 7 -3.80 -30.32 11.31
C ARG A 7 -3.78 -28.91 10.77
N VAL A 8 -4.75 -28.59 9.92
CA VAL A 8 -4.90 -27.26 9.32
C VAL A 8 -5.05 -26.17 10.40
N GLU A 9 -5.73 -26.48 11.51
CA GLU A 9 -5.87 -25.60 12.68
C GLU A 9 -4.53 -25.28 13.38
N ASP A 10 -3.53 -26.15 13.26
CA ASP A 10 -2.22 -25.96 13.90
C ASP A 10 -1.28 -25.04 13.11
N LEU A 11 -1.57 -24.76 11.82
CA LEU A 11 -0.64 -24.09 10.91
C LEU A 11 -0.26 -22.67 11.37
N MET A 12 -1.22 -21.93 11.91
CA MET A 12 -0.95 -20.60 12.51
C MET A 12 0.01 -20.72 13.71
N SER A 13 -0.20 -21.71 14.56
CA SER A 13 0.67 -21.98 15.71
C SER A 13 2.07 -22.46 15.29
N MET A 14 2.18 -23.23 14.20
CA MET A 14 3.46 -23.64 13.60
C MET A 14 4.20 -22.44 13.02
N GLN A 15 3.52 -21.56 12.29
CA GLN A 15 4.12 -20.34 11.76
C GLN A 15 4.61 -19.43 12.89
N HIS A 16 3.81 -19.26 13.95
CA HIS A 16 4.24 -18.51 15.12
C HIS A 16 5.48 -19.12 15.78
N ALA A 17 5.55 -20.45 15.90
CA ALA A 17 6.73 -21.13 16.43
C ALA A 17 7.97 -20.98 15.52
N ASN A 18 7.80 -20.90 14.20
CA ASN A 18 8.85 -20.63 13.22
C ASN A 18 9.47 -19.25 13.43
N LEU A 19 8.63 -18.20 13.43
CA LEU A 19 9.03 -16.80 13.60
C LEU A 19 9.82 -16.57 14.89
N MET A 20 9.48 -17.30 15.95
CA MET A 20 10.15 -17.17 17.25
C MET A 20 11.46 -17.97 17.34
N SER A 21 11.72 -18.89 16.42
CA SER A 21 12.80 -19.89 16.55
C SER A 21 13.82 -19.87 15.43
N LEU A 22 13.46 -19.40 14.22
CA LEU A 22 14.26 -19.50 13.01
C LEU A 22 14.24 -18.18 12.21
N PRO A 23 15.35 -17.81 11.57
CA PRO A 23 15.41 -16.64 10.69
C PRO A 23 14.74 -16.88 9.33
N GLU A 24 14.74 -18.12 8.83
CA GLU A 24 14.04 -18.50 7.60
C GLU A 24 12.54 -18.68 7.86
N ASN A 25 11.74 -17.78 7.29
CA ASN A 25 10.31 -17.66 7.52
C ASN A 25 9.51 -17.79 6.22
N TYR A 26 8.29 -18.34 6.33
CA TYR A 26 7.44 -18.62 5.18
C TYR A 26 6.05 -18.01 5.32
N GLN A 27 5.43 -17.65 4.19
CA GLN A 27 4.04 -17.18 4.15
C GLN A 27 3.05 -18.32 4.43
N MET A 28 1.86 -17.99 4.95
CA MET A 28 0.84 -18.99 5.31
C MET A 28 0.42 -19.87 4.12
N LYS A 29 0.41 -19.32 2.89
CA LYS A 29 0.18 -20.09 1.65
C LYS A 29 1.11 -21.30 1.54
N TYR A 30 2.36 -21.18 1.97
CA TYR A 30 3.34 -22.26 1.91
C TYR A 30 3.04 -23.36 2.94
N TYR A 31 2.56 -23.00 4.13
CA TYR A 31 2.07 -23.97 5.13
C TYR A 31 0.83 -24.71 4.63
N PHE A 32 -0.13 -24.01 4.03
CA PHE A 32 -1.30 -24.63 3.42
C PHE A 32 -0.91 -25.58 2.29
N TYR A 33 0.04 -25.19 1.43
CA TYR A 33 0.55 -26.09 0.38
C TYR A 33 1.09 -27.40 0.97
N HIS A 34 1.89 -27.36 2.03
CA HIS A 34 2.37 -28.58 2.68
C HIS A 34 1.24 -29.42 3.30
N ALA A 35 0.33 -28.77 4.03
CA ALA A 35 -0.76 -29.46 4.72
C ALA A 35 -1.79 -30.08 3.77
N LEU A 36 -1.99 -29.49 2.60
CA LEU A 36 -2.94 -29.97 1.60
C LEU A 36 -2.32 -30.98 0.64
N SER A 37 -1.01 -30.87 0.32
CA SER A 37 -0.32 -31.82 -0.54
C SER A 37 0.13 -33.08 0.20
N TRP A 38 0.66 -32.95 1.43
CA TRP A 38 1.19 -34.06 2.23
C TRP A 38 0.73 -33.99 3.70
N PRO A 39 -0.58 -34.15 3.97
CA PRO A 39 -1.15 -33.95 5.30
C PRO A 39 -0.56 -34.85 6.39
N GLN A 40 -0.02 -36.02 6.04
CA GLN A 40 0.53 -37.00 6.98
C GLN A 40 1.95 -36.69 7.45
N LEU A 41 2.67 -35.78 6.78
CA LEU A 41 4.12 -35.63 6.97
C LEU A 41 4.50 -34.61 8.04
N SER A 42 3.65 -33.64 8.33
CA SER A 42 3.96 -32.59 9.30
C SER A 42 3.48 -32.98 10.70
N TYR A 43 4.30 -32.72 11.71
CA TYR A 43 4.01 -33.08 13.11
C TYR A 43 4.22 -31.88 14.02
N ILE A 44 3.46 -31.85 15.12
CA ILE A 44 3.63 -30.86 16.18
C ILE A 44 3.87 -31.53 17.53
N ALA A 45 4.52 -30.79 18.43
CA ALA A 45 4.59 -31.07 19.84
C ALA A 45 3.81 -29.98 20.60
N GLU A 46 2.84 -30.39 21.41
CA GLU A 46 2.02 -29.49 22.22
C GLU A 46 2.19 -29.75 23.72
N ASP A 47 2.03 -28.70 24.53
CA ASP A 47 1.98 -28.80 25.98
C ASP A 47 0.62 -29.29 26.49
N HIS A 48 0.48 -29.44 27.80
CA HIS A 48 -0.76 -29.89 28.44
C HIS A 48 -1.92 -28.89 28.32
N LYS A 49 -1.66 -27.67 27.85
CA LYS A 49 -2.66 -26.62 27.60
C LYS A 49 -3.04 -26.52 26.12
N GLY A 50 -2.46 -27.37 25.27
CA GLY A 50 -2.70 -27.35 23.82
C GLY A 50 -1.82 -26.34 23.05
N ASN A 51 -0.83 -25.71 23.69
CA ASN A 51 0.04 -24.77 22.99
C ASN A 51 1.11 -25.53 22.21
N VAL A 52 1.29 -25.19 20.92
CA VAL A 52 2.40 -25.72 20.13
C VAL A 52 3.74 -25.20 20.67
N VAL A 53 4.59 -26.13 21.08
CA VAL A 53 5.94 -25.88 21.61
C VAL A 53 7.06 -26.29 20.65
N GLY A 54 6.74 -27.07 19.63
CA GLY A 54 7.63 -27.39 18.52
C GLY A 54 6.88 -28.00 17.35
N TYR A 55 7.50 -28.02 16.18
CA TYR A 55 6.90 -28.60 14.98
C TYR A 55 7.97 -29.08 13.98
N VAL A 56 7.57 -29.97 13.09
CA VAL A 56 8.25 -30.36 11.84
C VAL A 56 7.29 -30.08 10.69
N LEU A 57 7.76 -29.34 9.69
CA LEU A 57 7.10 -29.12 8.42
C LEU A 57 7.90 -29.85 7.34
N ALA A 58 7.25 -30.77 6.64
CA ALA A 58 7.91 -31.66 5.69
C ALA A 58 7.05 -31.90 4.43
N LYS A 59 7.73 -32.21 3.33
CA LYS A 59 7.15 -32.48 2.01
C LYS A 59 7.79 -33.71 1.36
N MET A 60 7.22 -34.19 0.27
CA MET A 60 7.93 -35.03 -0.71
C MET A 60 8.52 -34.14 -1.80
N GLU A 61 9.69 -34.50 -2.34
CA GLU A 61 10.13 -33.88 -3.59
C GLU A 61 9.36 -34.48 -4.77
N GLU A 62 9.02 -33.61 -5.73
CA GLU A 62 8.10 -33.91 -6.84
C GLU A 62 8.83 -34.21 -8.16
N ASP A 63 10.17 -34.27 -8.18
CA ASP A 63 10.94 -34.53 -9.40
C ASP A 63 10.76 -36.00 -9.86
N PRO A 64 10.16 -36.25 -11.04
CA PRO A 64 9.90 -37.61 -11.54
C PRO A 64 11.17 -38.37 -11.96
N ASP A 65 12.29 -37.67 -12.14
CA ASP A 65 13.58 -38.26 -12.51
C ASP A 65 14.42 -38.69 -11.28
N GLU A 66 14.03 -38.27 -10.08
CA GLU A 66 14.67 -38.66 -8.83
C GLU A 66 13.95 -39.81 -8.11
N GLU A 67 14.68 -40.52 -7.24
CA GLU A 67 14.07 -41.52 -6.38
C GLU A 67 13.13 -40.84 -5.37
N PRO A 68 11.93 -41.40 -5.08
CA PRO A 68 10.99 -40.82 -4.13
C PRO A 68 11.65 -40.57 -2.77
N HIS A 69 11.67 -39.31 -2.35
CA HIS A 69 12.32 -38.93 -1.11
C HIS A 69 11.63 -37.73 -0.46
N GLY A 70 11.72 -37.69 0.87
CA GLY A 70 11.16 -36.59 1.66
C GLY A 70 12.15 -35.44 1.80
N HIS A 71 11.63 -34.25 2.07
CA HIS A 71 12.42 -33.08 2.41
C HIS A 71 11.88 -32.40 3.67
N ILE A 72 12.78 -32.03 4.60
CA ILE A 72 12.44 -31.29 5.81
C ILE A 72 12.57 -29.80 5.54
N THR A 73 11.43 -29.17 5.28
CA THR A 73 11.33 -27.72 5.02
C THR A 73 11.66 -26.90 6.27
N SER A 74 11.19 -27.32 7.45
CA SER A 74 11.48 -26.62 8.70
C SER A 74 11.29 -27.49 9.93
N LEU A 75 12.15 -27.30 10.94
CA LEU A 75 12.07 -27.95 12.25
C LEU A 75 12.42 -26.93 13.33
N ALA A 76 11.51 -26.72 14.27
CA ALA A 76 11.75 -25.82 15.38
C ALA A 76 11.17 -26.35 16.70
N VAL A 77 11.87 -26.03 17.80
CA VAL A 77 11.39 -26.24 19.17
C VAL A 77 11.70 -24.97 19.97
N LYS A 78 10.68 -24.43 20.66
CA LYS A 78 10.79 -23.25 21.52
C LYS A 78 11.92 -23.44 22.53
N ARG A 79 12.71 -22.40 22.78
CA ARG A 79 13.95 -22.48 23.60
C ARG A 79 13.72 -23.10 24.99
N SER A 80 12.59 -22.77 25.62
CA SER A 80 12.18 -23.30 26.93
C SER A 80 11.87 -24.81 26.95
N TYR A 81 11.63 -25.41 25.79
CA TYR A 81 11.27 -26.84 25.64
C TYR A 81 12.34 -27.65 24.91
N ARG A 82 13.53 -27.07 24.70
CA ARG A 82 14.69 -27.78 24.11
C ARG A 82 15.30 -28.77 25.10
N ARG A 83 16.11 -29.70 24.59
CA ARG A 83 16.78 -30.78 25.35
C ARG A 83 15.82 -31.79 26.01
N LEU A 84 14.55 -31.82 25.60
CA LEU A 84 13.55 -32.82 26.00
C LEU A 84 13.37 -33.96 24.98
N GLY A 85 14.21 -34.01 23.93
CA GLY A 85 14.12 -35.01 22.87
C GLY A 85 12.95 -34.83 21.89
N LEU A 86 12.20 -33.73 21.95
CA LEU A 86 11.01 -33.48 21.11
C LEU A 86 11.34 -33.49 19.61
N ALA A 87 12.44 -32.84 19.22
CA ALA A 87 12.86 -32.78 17.83
C ALA A 87 13.14 -34.17 17.23
N ASN A 88 13.84 -35.05 17.99
CA ASN A 88 14.09 -36.43 17.55
C ASN A 88 12.77 -37.16 17.31
N LYS A 89 11.86 -37.12 18.28
CA LYS A 89 10.59 -37.83 18.21
C LYS A 89 9.72 -37.36 17.05
N MET A 90 9.59 -36.05 16.82
CA MET A 90 8.83 -35.52 15.68
C MET A 90 9.46 -35.92 14.34
N MET A 91 10.80 -35.88 14.23
CA MET A 91 11.52 -36.29 13.02
C MET A 91 11.35 -37.78 12.71
N ASP A 92 11.37 -38.65 13.72
CA ASP A 92 11.16 -40.10 13.52
C ASP A 92 9.71 -40.40 13.12
N GLN A 93 8.71 -39.68 13.67
CA GLN A 93 7.32 -39.80 13.22
C GLN A 93 7.13 -39.32 11.77
N THR A 94 7.79 -38.22 11.41
CA THR A 94 7.80 -37.69 10.04
C THR A 94 8.43 -38.70 9.08
N ALA A 95 9.61 -39.23 9.42
CA ALA A 95 10.32 -40.24 8.63
C ALA A 95 9.49 -41.52 8.45
N LYS A 96 8.82 -41.98 9.51
CA LYS A 96 7.90 -43.12 9.43
C LYS A 96 6.75 -42.85 8.46
N ALA A 97 6.09 -41.69 8.57
CA ALA A 97 5.00 -41.31 7.67
C ALA A 97 5.43 -41.21 6.20
N MET A 98 6.65 -40.73 5.94
CA MET A 98 7.24 -40.69 4.58
C MET A 98 7.39 -42.09 3.97
N VAL A 99 7.80 -43.08 4.77
CA VAL A 99 7.92 -44.49 4.32
C VAL A 99 6.54 -45.11 4.10
N GLU A 100 5.65 -44.99 5.09
CA GLU A 100 4.33 -45.65 5.10
C GLU A 100 3.37 -45.09 4.04
N SER A 101 3.46 -43.79 3.74
CA SER A 101 2.53 -43.13 2.82
C SER A 101 3.09 -42.94 1.41
N TYR A 102 4.41 -42.83 1.26
CA TYR A 102 5.03 -42.38 -0.01
C TYR A 102 6.24 -43.20 -0.47
N ASN A 103 6.59 -44.31 0.20
CA ASN A 103 7.76 -45.11 -0.14
C ASN A 103 9.07 -44.31 -0.22
N ALA A 104 9.20 -43.25 0.61
CA ALA A 104 10.38 -42.39 0.61
C ALA A 104 11.63 -43.18 1.00
N ARG A 105 12.62 -43.26 0.11
CA ARG A 105 13.86 -44.03 0.34
C ARG A 105 14.87 -43.30 1.19
N PHE A 106 14.81 -41.97 1.20
CA PHE A 106 15.61 -41.13 2.06
C PHE A 106 14.86 -39.84 2.40
N VAL A 107 15.41 -39.09 3.34
CA VAL A 107 14.97 -37.73 3.65
C VAL A 107 16.16 -36.77 3.60
N SER A 108 15.95 -35.62 2.97
CA SER A 108 16.94 -34.56 2.81
C SER A 108 16.58 -33.30 3.61
N LEU A 109 17.60 -32.49 3.93
CA LEU A 109 17.44 -31.17 4.54
C LEU A 109 18.68 -30.31 4.33
N HIS A 110 18.53 -29.00 4.54
CA HIS A 110 19.63 -28.03 4.56
C HIS A 110 19.87 -27.49 5.97
N VAL A 111 21.13 -27.35 6.36
CA VAL A 111 21.52 -26.78 7.65
C VAL A 111 22.72 -25.84 7.52
N ARG A 112 22.65 -24.68 8.17
CA ARG A 112 23.77 -23.73 8.31
C ARG A 112 25.02 -24.41 8.86
N VAL A 113 26.17 -24.15 8.23
CA VAL A 113 27.48 -24.68 8.65
C VAL A 113 27.81 -24.23 10.09
N SER A 114 27.36 -23.03 10.50
CA SER A 114 27.57 -22.51 11.85
C SER A 114 26.66 -23.10 12.94
N ASN A 115 25.56 -23.79 12.58
CA ASN A 115 24.54 -24.23 13.53
C ASN A 115 24.91 -25.55 14.24
N ARG A 116 25.84 -25.47 15.20
CA ARG A 116 26.36 -26.61 15.97
C ARG A 116 25.28 -27.44 16.66
N ALA A 117 24.21 -26.81 17.13
CA ALA A 117 23.13 -27.51 17.83
C ALA A 117 22.32 -28.40 16.89
N ALA A 118 21.99 -27.88 15.70
CA ALA A 118 21.31 -28.65 14.66
C ALA A 118 22.22 -29.73 14.06
N LEU A 119 23.50 -29.45 13.84
CA LEU A 119 24.46 -30.44 13.35
C LEU A 119 24.58 -31.63 14.31
N ASN A 120 24.70 -31.38 15.61
CA ASN A 120 24.72 -32.44 16.61
C ASN A 120 23.41 -33.25 16.63
N LEU A 121 22.26 -32.58 16.46
CA LEU A 121 20.96 -33.26 16.36
C LEU A 121 20.90 -34.18 15.13
N TYR A 122 21.20 -33.64 13.94
CA TYR A 122 21.05 -34.37 12.69
C TYR A 122 22.07 -35.50 12.55
N GLN A 123 23.35 -35.24 12.82
CA GLN A 123 24.41 -36.25 12.66
C GLN A 123 24.37 -37.31 13.77
N ASN A 124 24.42 -36.89 15.03
CA ASN A 124 24.67 -37.83 16.13
C ASN A 124 23.40 -38.57 16.55
N ASN A 125 22.26 -37.88 16.61
CA ASN A 125 21.01 -38.49 17.06
C ASN A 125 20.21 -39.11 15.92
N LEU A 126 20.05 -38.38 14.81
CA LEU A 126 19.18 -38.80 13.70
C LEU A 126 19.93 -39.47 12.55
N LYS A 127 21.26 -39.63 12.66
CA LYS A 127 22.11 -40.35 11.70
C LYS A 127 22.05 -39.82 10.26
N PHE A 128 21.86 -38.51 10.10
CA PHE A 128 22.06 -37.83 8.83
C PHE A 128 23.55 -37.75 8.48
N VAL A 129 23.86 -37.89 7.19
CA VAL A 129 25.20 -37.73 6.63
C VAL A 129 25.22 -36.48 5.75
N ILE A 130 26.33 -35.74 5.75
CA ILE A 130 26.52 -34.62 4.83
C ILE A 130 26.76 -35.21 3.44
N ASN A 131 25.91 -34.86 2.49
CA ASN A 131 26.01 -35.29 1.10
C ASN A 131 26.78 -34.26 0.26
N ASP A 132 26.48 -32.97 0.43
CA ASP A 132 27.12 -31.89 -0.30
C ASP A 132 27.15 -30.58 0.52
N THR A 133 27.91 -29.59 0.05
CA THR A 133 27.95 -28.23 0.60
C THR A 133 27.53 -27.23 -0.46
N GLU A 134 26.42 -26.53 -0.23
CA GLU A 134 25.89 -25.53 -1.13
C GLU A 134 26.42 -24.13 -0.78
N PRO A 135 27.25 -23.51 -1.63
CA PRO A 135 27.84 -22.23 -1.34
C PRO A 135 26.82 -21.10 -1.43
N LYS A 136 26.82 -20.17 -0.47
CA LYS A 136 25.93 -19.00 -0.40
C LYS A 136 24.44 -19.34 -0.53
N TYR A 137 24.02 -20.46 0.06
CA TYR A 137 22.63 -20.92 0.03
C TYR A 137 21.68 -19.95 0.75
N TYR A 138 22.10 -19.42 1.90
CA TYR A 138 21.28 -18.51 2.69
C TYR A 138 21.42 -17.05 2.23
N ALA A 139 20.39 -16.23 2.48
CA ALA A 139 20.31 -14.84 2.02
C ALA A 139 21.41 -13.92 2.57
N ASP A 140 21.97 -14.25 3.74
CA ASP A 140 23.12 -13.58 4.37
C ASP A 140 24.47 -14.05 3.80
N GLY A 141 24.45 -14.96 2.81
CA GLY A 141 25.62 -15.48 2.14
C GLY A 141 26.30 -16.65 2.86
N GLU A 142 25.71 -17.19 3.93
CA GLU A 142 26.22 -18.39 4.59
C GLU A 142 25.99 -19.65 3.73
N ASP A 143 26.97 -20.55 3.74
CA ASP A 143 26.88 -21.86 3.10
C ASP A 143 25.95 -22.81 3.87
N ALA A 144 25.39 -23.80 3.18
CA ALA A 144 24.56 -24.85 3.78
C ALA A 144 25.16 -26.24 3.55
N TYR A 145 25.08 -27.12 4.55
CA TYR A 145 25.25 -28.55 4.33
C TYR A 145 23.91 -29.15 3.86
N ALA A 146 23.94 -29.79 2.68
CA ALA A 146 22.87 -30.65 2.22
C ALA A 146 23.05 -32.02 2.89
N MET A 147 22.14 -32.39 3.78
CA MET A 147 22.21 -33.61 4.56
C MET A 147 21.16 -34.63 4.13
N ARG A 148 21.50 -35.91 4.22
CA ARG A 148 20.62 -37.03 3.85
C ARG A 148 20.60 -38.11 4.94
N ARG A 149 19.41 -38.65 5.24
CA ARG A 149 19.22 -39.85 6.09
C ARG A 149 18.57 -40.95 5.24
N ASP A 150 19.16 -42.14 5.27
CA ASP A 150 18.63 -43.33 4.60
C ASP A 150 17.40 -43.87 5.36
N LEU A 151 16.25 -43.90 4.68
CA LEU A 151 15.00 -44.37 5.25
C LEU A 151 14.78 -45.87 5.01
N VAL A 152 15.47 -46.50 4.06
CA VAL A 152 15.39 -47.95 3.84
C VAL A 152 15.99 -48.68 5.05
N LYS A 153 17.18 -48.25 5.49
CA LYS A 153 17.82 -48.78 6.69
C LYS A 153 16.99 -48.51 7.94
N PHE A 154 16.47 -47.29 8.08
CA PHE A 154 15.60 -46.91 9.19
C PHE A 154 14.33 -47.78 9.27
N ALA A 155 13.69 -48.06 8.13
CA ALA A 155 12.49 -48.89 8.06
C ALA A 155 12.78 -50.34 8.49
N GLN A 156 13.91 -50.90 8.07
CA GLN A 156 14.35 -52.24 8.48
C GLN A 156 14.63 -52.32 9.98
N GLU A 157 15.36 -51.35 10.53
CA GLU A 157 15.72 -51.32 11.95
C GLU A 157 14.50 -51.14 12.88
N ASN A 158 13.45 -50.48 12.40
CA ASN A 158 12.26 -50.15 13.19
C ASN A 158 11.01 -50.97 12.81
N ASN A 159 11.16 -51.98 11.95
CA ASN A 159 10.07 -52.82 11.45
C ASN A 159 8.88 -52.00 10.90
N ILE A 160 9.16 -50.98 10.09
CA ILE A 160 8.15 -50.11 9.47
C ILE A 160 7.74 -50.71 8.12
N GLU A 161 6.44 -50.86 7.88
CA GLU A 161 5.92 -51.36 6.60
C GLU A 161 5.79 -50.20 5.59
N PRO A 162 6.49 -50.24 4.44
CA PRO A 162 6.35 -49.23 3.40
C PRO A 162 5.00 -49.34 2.68
N ALA A 163 4.57 -48.27 2.01
CA ALA A 163 3.34 -48.21 1.21
C ALA A 163 3.26 -49.34 0.16
N ASP A 164 4.38 -49.68 -0.46
CA ASP A 164 4.53 -50.83 -1.36
C ASP A 164 5.89 -51.52 -1.13
N LYS A 165 5.84 -52.76 -0.63
CA LYS A 165 7.03 -53.55 -0.26
C LYS A 165 7.87 -53.98 -1.46
N GLU A 166 7.27 -54.21 -2.63
CA GLU A 166 8.01 -54.69 -3.80
C GLU A 166 8.88 -53.58 -4.39
N THR A 167 8.31 -52.38 -4.54
CA THR A 167 9.02 -51.24 -5.11
C THR A 167 10.03 -50.61 -4.15
N PHE A 168 9.80 -50.72 -2.83
CA PHE A 168 10.68 -50.13 -1.82
C PHE A 168 11.99 -50.90 -1.60
N PHE A 169 11.93 -52.25 -1.56
CA PHE A 169 13.11 -53.08 -1.29
C PHE A 169 13.79 -53.63 -2.57
N ASN A 170 13.12 -53.60 -3.73
CA ASN A 170 13.67 -54.15 -4.98
C ASN A 170 13.59 -53.16 -6.16
N PRO A 171 14.59 -52.26 -6.32
CA PRO A 171 14.55 -51.17 -7.30
C PRO A 171 14.56 -51.63 -8.76
N LYS A 172 15.03 -52.85 -9.06
CA LYS A 172 15.09 -53.39 -10.44
C LYS A 172 13.71 -53.65 -11.06
N SER A 173 12.68 -53.89 -10.24
CA SER A 173 11.30 -54.12 -10.71
C SER A 173 10.63 -52.84 -11.25
N HIS A 174 11.08 -51.67 -10.79
CA HIS A 174 10.50 -50.37 -11.14
C HIS A 174 10.96 -49.87 -12.53
N GLU A 175 12.19 -50.21 -12.94
CA GLU A 175 12.70 -49.93 -14.29
C GLU A 175 12.04 -50.82 -15.35
N GLU A 176 11.73 -52.08 -15.03
CA GLU A 176 11.02 -53.00 -15.95
C GLU A 176 9.54 -52.59 -16.14
N LYS A 177 8.87 -52.09 -15.09
CA LYS A 177 7.52 -51.52 -15.21
C LYS A 177 7.49 -50.23 -16.03
N LYS A 178 8.51 -49.36 -15.93
CA LYS A 178 8.65 -48.14 -16.78
C LYS A 178 8.86 -48.47 -18.27
N LYS A 179 9.46 -49.62 -18.62
CA LYS A 179 9.67 -50.03 -20.03
C LYS A 179 8.43 -50.60 -20.73
N ASN A 180 7.46 -51.14 -19.99
CA ASN A 180 6.31 -51.86 -20.54
C ASN A 180 5.00 -51.06 -20.61
N GLN A 181 5.02 -49.75 -20.31
CA GLN A 181 3.89 -48.86 -20.55
C GLN A 181 4.10 -48.07 -21.86
N PRO A 182 3.08 -47.94 -22.73
CA PRO A 182 3.20 -47.09 -23.92
C PRO A 182 3.39 -45.64 -23.47
N PHE A 183 4.55 -45.07 -23.76
CA PHE A 183 4.81 -43.64 -23.55
C PHE A 183 3.85 -42.82 -24.43
N PRO A 184 3.05 -41.89 -23.88
CA PRO A 184 2.44 -40.87 -24.70
C PRO A 184 3.56 -39.98 -25.28
N ALA A 185 3.44 -39.67 -26.57
CA ALA A 185 4.45 -38.94 -27.32
C ALA A 185 4.88 -37.65 -26.62
N ARG A 186 6.19 -37.42 -26.61
CA ARG A 186 6.93 -36.25 -26.12
C ARG A 186 6.18 -34.94 -26.40
N LYS A 187 5.48 -34.39 -25.39
CA LYS A 187 5.01 -33.00 -25.41
C LYS A 187 6.11 -32.10 -24.84
N SER A 188 6.56 -31.18 -25.67
CA SER A 188 7.39 -30.04 -25.32
C SER A 188 6.82 -29.29 -24.11
N ARG A 189 7.67 -29.06 -23.10
CA ARG A 189 7.62 -27.96 -22.10
C ARG A 189 6.20 -27.47 -21.76
N MET A 190 5.58 -28.09 -20.77
CA MET A 190 4.20 -27.83 -20.35
C MET A 190 4.16 -26.58 -19.45
N LYS A 191 3.21 -25.68 -19.74
CA LYS A 191 2.93 -24.42 -19.04
C LYS A 191 2.08 -24.66 -17.78
N ASP A 192 2.16 -23.71 -16.86
CA ASP A 192 1.53 -23.62 -15.53
C ASP A 192 -0.03 -23.69 -15.46
N GLU A 193 -0.72 -24.23 -16.47
CA GLU A 193 -2.20 -24.17 -16.56
C GLU A 193 -2.91 -25.37 -15.89
N ASP A 194 -2.25 -26.52 -15.69
CA ASP A 194 -2.93 -27.77 -15.24
C ASP A 194 -3.17 -27.86 -13.72
N GLY A 195 -2.39 -27.13 -12.90
CA GLY A 195 -2.57 -27.08 -11.44
C GLY A 195 -3.87 -26.39 -11.00
N THR A 196 -4.45 -25.56 -11.87
CA THR A 196 -5.66 -24.79 -11.59
C THR A 196 -6.92 -25.65 -11.67
N GLU A 197 -6.90 -26.70 -12.49
CA GLU A 197 -8.03 -27.61 -12.69
C GLU A 197 -8.15 -28.62 -11.54
N ALA A 198 -7.02 -29.10 -11.02
CA ALA A 198 -6.98 -29.96 -9.83
C ALA A 198 -7.48 -29.22 -8.57
N VAL A 199 -7.08 -27.95 -8.39
CA VAL A 199 -7.57 -27.08 -7.30
C VAL A 199 -9.06 -26.81 -7.42
N ARG A 200 -9.56 -26.60 -8.65
CA ARG A 200 -10.99 -26.39 -8.92
C ARG A 200 -11.85 -27.63 -8.64
N LYS A 201 -11.31 -28.83 -8.92
CA LYS A 201 -11.94 -30.10 -8.57
C LYS A 201 -11.99 -30.33 -7.06
N GLY A 202 -10.89 -30.05 -6.35
CA GLY A 202 -10.84 -30.12 -4.89
C GLY A 202 -11.81 -29.16 -4.19
N LEU A 203 -11.96 -27.94 -4.71
CA LEU A 203 -12.95 -26.95 -4.24
C LEU A 203 -14.40 -27.40 -4.47
N ALA A 204 -14.68 -28.12 -5.56
CA ALA A 204 -16.01 -28.65 -5.86
C ALA A 204 -16.40 -29.82 -4.92
N ASP A 205 -15.45 -30.66 -4.53
CA ASP A 205 -15.70 -31.75 -3.59
C ASP A 205 -15.86 -31.25 -2.13
N LEU A 206 -15.14 -30.19 -1.75
CA LEU A 206 -15.34 -29.46 -0.48
C LEU A 206 -16.72 -28.81 -0.38
N SER A 207 -17.24 -28.28 -1.48
CA SER A 207 -18.61 -27.76 -1.58
C SER A 207 -19.66 -28.86 -1.34
N ARG A 208 -19.42 -30.08 -1.84
CA ARG A 208 -20.34 -31.21 -1.66
C ARG A 208 -20.34 -31.76 -0.23
N MET A 209 -19.19 -31.73 0.45
CA MET A 209 -19.10 -32.08 1.88
C MET A 209 -19.80 -31.06 2.79
N GLY A 210 -19.77 -29.77 2.44
CA GLY A 210 -20.51 -28.72 3.16
C GLY A 210 -22.03 -28.93 3.12
N VAL A 211 -22.56 -29.36 1.98
CA VAL A 211 -24.01 -29.65 1.81
C VAL A 211 -24.43 -30.89 2.61
N ALA A 212 -23.60 -31.94 2.66
CA ALA A 212 -23.90 -33.15 3.43
C ALA A 212 -23.92 -32.93 4.96
N LEU A 213 -23.18 -31.94 5.46
CA LEU A 213 -23.17 -31.55 6.87
C LEU A 213 -24.37 -30.67 7.26
N GLU A 214 -24.93 -29.89 6.33
CA GLU A 214 -26.18 -29.13 6.54
C GLU A 214 -27.41 -30.04 6.67
N ASP A 215 -27.44 -31.17 5.95
CA ASP A 215 -28.55 -32.13 6.02
C ASP A 215 -28.59 -32.91 7.34
N LEU A 216 -27.44 -33.13 7.99
CA LEU A 216 -27.36 -33.73 9.33
C LEU A 216 -27.83 -32.76 10.44
N GLY A 217 -27.70 -31.44 10.23
CA GLY A 217 -28.11 -30.41 11.19
C GLY A 217 -29.62 -30.14 11.23
N ARG A 218 -30.37 -30.49 10.17
CA ARG A 218 -31.82 -30.26 10.08
C ARG A 218 -32.69 -31.26 10.86
N VAL A 219 -32.15 -32.40 11.26
CA VAL A 219 -32.92 -33.46 11.95
C VAL A 219 -33.11 -33.16 13.45
N HIS A 220 -32.40 -32.17 14.03
CA HIS A 220 -32.39 -31.94 15.48
C HIS A 220 -33.36 -30.84 16.00
N ASN A 221 -34.08 -30.12 15.13
CA ASN A 221 -34.93 -28.98 15.52
C ASN A 221 -36.43 -29.20 15.25
N MET A 222 -36.99 -30.30 15.75
CA MET A 222 -38.44 -30.53 15.82
C MET A 222 -38.90 -30.80 17.26
N THR A 223 -38.83 -29.80 18.16
CA THR A 223 -39.69 -29.72 19.36
C THR A 223 -39.59 -28.33 20.00
N ALA A 224 -40.67 -27.53 19.91
CA ALA A 224 -41.16 -26.50 20.85
C ALA A 224 -41.77 -25.33 20.07
N GLY A 225 -43.05 -25.05 20.32
CA GLY A 225 -43.89 -24.20 19.48
C GLY A 225 -44.14 -22.78 19.99
N GLY A 226 -44.86 -22.03 19.15
CA GLY A 226 -45.89 -21.06 19.57
C GLY A 226 -45.54 -19.56 19.46
N ALA A 227 -45.98 -18.96 18.35
CA ALA A 227 -46.69 -17.67 18.22
C ALA A 227 -46.14 -16.72 17.12
N LYS A 228 -47.05 -16.29 16.22
CA LYS A 228 -46.91 -15.31 15.13
C LYS A 228 -47.48 -13.95 15.60
N PRO A 229 -47.07 -12.77 15.07
CA PRO A 229 -47.59 -12.32 13.76
C PRO A 229 -46.69 -11.44 12.86
N GLU A 230 -47.01 -11.59 11.57
CA GLU A 230 -47.07 -10.61 10.45
C GLU A 230 -45.82 -10.04 9.74
N LEU A 231 -45.91 -10.21 8.41
CA LEU A 231 -44.96 -9.96 7.33
C LEU A 231 -45.03 -8.50 6.87
N SER A 232 -43.86 -7.89 6.64
CA SER A 232 -43.69 -6.98 5.50
C SER A 232 -42.52 -7.50 4.67
N GLU A 233 -42.77 -7.70 3.38
CA GLU A 233 -41.81 -8.24 2.41
C GLU A 233 -40.65 -7.27 2.19
N ASN A 234 -39.49 -7.60 2.75
CA ASN A 234 -38.16 -7.24 2.23
C ASN A 234 -37.08 -8.00 3.03
N SER A 235 -37.00 -9.31 2.82
CA SER A 235 -35.92 -10.12 3.40
C SER A 235 -35.59 -11.33 2.53
N VAL A 236 -35.01 -11.06 1.37
CA VAL A 236 -34.11 -12.03 0.71
C VAL A 236 -32.76 -11.32 0.64
N LEU A 237 -31.73 -11.98 1.19
CA LEU A 237 -30.33 -11.53 1.40
C LEU A 237 -29.98 -10.93 2.78
N LYS A 238 -30.13 -11.72 3.85
CA LYS A 238 -29.22 -11.70 5.00
C LYS A 238 -28.98 -13.13 5.49
N ASN A 239 -27.90 -13.73 5.01
CA ASN A 239 -27.15 -14.78 5.71
C ASN A 239 -25.67 -14.44 5.56
N ARG A 240 -25.23 -13.41 6.30
CA ARG A 240 -23.81 -13.27 6.68
C ARG A 240 -23.61 -14.20 7.87
N ALA A 241 -22.66 -15.12 7.73
CA ALA A 241 -22.28 -16.06 8.77
C ALA A 241 -22.01 -15.33 10.09
N VAL A 242 -22.69 -15.80 11.13
CA VAL A 242 -22.44 -15.47 12.53
C VAL A 242 -21.09 -16.08 12.89
N ILE A 243 -20.07 -15.24 13.07
CA ILE A 243 -18.80 -15.63 13.69
C ILE A 243 -19.05 -15.62 15.21
N PRO A 244 -18.78 -16.71 15.96
CA PRO A 244 -18.93 -16.71 17.42
C PRO A 244 -17.86 -15.79 18.05
N PRO A 245 -18.13 -15.16 19.20
CA PRO A 245 -17.19 -14.26 19.84
C PRO A 245 -16.10 -15.10 20.53
N SER A 246 -14.93 -15.21 19.91
CA SER A 246 -13.74 -15.74 20.58
C SER A 246 -12.74 -14.60 20.77
N ASP A 247 -12.44 -14.34 22.05
CA ASP A 247 -11.43 -13.43 22.58
C ASP A 247 -9.99 -13.77 22.12
N GLU A 248 -9.69 -13.68 20.83
CA GLU A 248 -8.32 -13.70 20.32
C GLU A 248 -7.89 -12.27 19.99
N PHE A 249 -7.39 -11.58 21.03
CA PHE A 249 -6.50 -10.44 20.83
C PHE A 249 -5.29 -10.92 20.03
N CYS A 250 -5.29 -10.64 18.72
CA CYS A 250 -4.09 -10.69 17.91
C CYS A 250 -3.11 -9.67 18.50
N ASP A 251 -2.05 -10.13 19.18
CA ASP A 251 -1.00 -9.27 19.72
C ASP A 251 -0.16 -8.71 18.56
N MET A 252 -0.59 -7.60 17.97
CA MET A 252 0.04 -7.07 16.75
C MET A 252 1.28 -6.19 17.02
N SER A 253 2.24 -6.74 17.75
CA SER A 253 3.65 -6.34 17.65
C SER A 253 4.31 -6.79 16.33
N VAL A 254 3.52 -7.33 15.38
CA VAL A 254 3.92 -8.19 14.24
C VAL A 254 4.31 -7.44 12.96
N VAL A 255 4.01 -6.14 12.81
CA VAL A 255 4.58 -5.35 11.71
C VAL A 255 5.81 -4.62 12.25
N PRO A 256 7.03 -4.88 11.74
CA PRO A 256 8.21 -4.17 12.21
C PRO A 256 8.07 -2.70 11.83
N ALA A 257 7.60 -1.91 12.79
CA ALA A 257 7.57 -0.46 12.65
C ALA A 257 9.00 0.01 12.36
N GLU A 258 9.20 0.61 11.19
CA GLU A 258 10.47 1.22 10.81
C GLU A 258 10.97 2.07 11.98
N SER A 259 12.26 1.92 12.31
CA SER A 259 12.88 2.73 13.34
C SER A 259 12.71 4.21 13.00
N SER A 260 12.43 5.05 14.01
CA SER A 260 12.34 6.50 13.84
C SER A 260 13.56 7.09 13.13
N TYR A 261 14.73 6.48 13.33
CA TYR A 261 15.97 6.86 12.64
C TYR A 261 15.91 6.58 11.14
N VAL A 262 15.49 5.36 10.75
CA VAL A 262 15.38 4.98 9.33
C VAL A 262 14.35 5.86 8.63
N LEU A 263 13.19 6.08 9.27
CA LEU A 263 12.16 6.98 8.77
C LEU A 263 12.70 8.40 8.53
N PHE A 264 13.42 8.96 9.52
CA PHE A 264 13.97 10.30 9.41
C PHE A 264 14.87 10.42 8.17
N PHE A 265 15.84 9.53 8.00
CA PHE A 265 16.77 9.60 6.87
C PHE A 265 16.10 9.30 5.52
N GLN A 266 15.10 8.42 5.49
CA GLN A 266 14.36 8.14 4.25
C GLN A 266 13.48 9.32 3.82
N VAL A 267 12.92 10.10 4.76
CA VAL A 267 12.00 11.21 4.45
C VAL A 267 12.73 12.54 4.23
N VAL A 268 13.90 12.78 4.85
CA VAL A 268 14.62 14.07 4.73
C VAL A 268 14.90 14.46 3.27
N PHE A 269 15.41 13.53 2.45
CA PHE A 269 15.73 13.83 1.06
C PHE A 269 14.47 14.12 0.22
N PRO A 270 13.45 13.24 0.17
CA PRO A 270 12.20 13.52 -0.52
C PRO A 270 11.50 14.78 -0.02
N PHE A 271 11.53 15.05 1.28
CA PHE A 271 10.97 16.26 1.88
C PHE A 271 11.68 17.53 1.38
N THR A 272 13.01 17.51 1.29
CA THR A 272 13.78 18.63 0.78
C THR A 272 13.47 18.87 -0.70
N VAL A 273 13.45 17.80 -1.51
CA VAL A 273 13.06 17.88 -2.93
C VAL A 273 11.63 18.40 -3.08
N ALA A 274 10.70 17.95 -2.25
CA ALA A 274 9.33 18.44 -2.22
C ALA A 274 9.26 19.94 -1.97
N GLY A 275 9.91 20.43 -0.91
CA GLY A 275 9.88 21.86 -0.60
C GLY A 275 10.62 22.72 -1.63
N LEU A 276 11.70 22.23 -2.25
CA LEU A 276 12.31 22.89 -3.41
C LEU A 276 11.31 23.06 -4.55
N GLY A 277 10.58 21.99 -4.90
CA GLY A 277 9.54 22.04 -5.91
C GLY A 277 8.44 23.04 -5.58
N MET A 278 8.02 23.15 -4.31
CA MET A 278 7.04 24.14 -3.88
C MET A 278 7.55 25.59 -3.98
N VAL A 279 8.82 25.83 -3.63
CA VAL A 279 9.46 27.14 -3.82
C VAL A 279 9.50 27.50 -5.30
N PHE A 280 9.92 26.56 -6.16
CA PHE A 280 9.94 26.78 -7.61
C PHE A 280 8.55 26.95 -8.20
N ALA A 281 7.53 26.25 -7.70
CA ALA A 281 6.15 26.44 -8.12
C ALA A 281 5.63 27.84 -7.75
N GLY A 282 5.96 28.36 -6.57
CA GLY A 282 5.64 29.73 -6.18
C GLY A 282 6.33 30.78 -7.06
N LEU A 283 7.60 30.56 -7.39
CA LEU A 283 8.34 31.43 -8.33
C LEU A 283 7.77 31.34 -9.75
N ALA A 284 7.46 30.13 -10.22
CA ALA A 284 6.84 29.91 -11.52
C ALA A 284 5.50 30.62 -11.60
N LEU A 285 4.68 30.57 -10.54
CA LEU A 285 3.42 31.31 -10.46
C LEU A 285 3.62 32.83 -10.57
N SER A 286 4.69 33.36 -9.98
CA SER A 286 5.06 34.79 -10.12
C SER A 286 5.37 35.16 -11.58
N VAL A 287 6.13 34.30 -12.28
CA VAL A 287 6.50 34.52 -13.68
C VAL A 287 5.30 34.40 -14.61
N VAL A 288 4.54 33.30 -14.53
CA VAL A 288 3.39 33.06 -15.45
C VAL A 288 2.29 34.10 -15.27
N ARG A 289 2.20 34.78 -14.12
CA ARG A 289 1.29 35.91 -13.90
C ARG A 289 1.52 37.05 -14.89
N THR A 290 2.74 37.22 -15.37
CA THR A 290 3.09 38.26 -16.36
C THR A 290 2.71 37.88 -17.79
N TRP A 291 2.32 36.62 -18.04
CA TRP A 291 1.99 36.14 -19.38
C TRP A 291 0.60 36.61 -19.80
N ARG A 292 0.42 36.79 -21.11
CA ARG A 292 -0.81 37.28 -21.75
C ARG A 292 -2.07 36.52 -21.29
N LEU A 293 -1.97 35.19 -21.16
CA LEU A 293 -3.03 34.32 -20.65
C LEU A 293 -3.61 34.80 -19.31
N PHE A 294 -2.73 35.11 -18.35
CA PHE A 294 -3.10 35.51 -17.00
C PHE A 294 -3.51 36.98 -16.90
N GLN A 295 -3.23 37.78 -17.94
CA GLN A 295 -3.65 39.19 -18.03
C GLN A 295 -5.02 39.33 -18.72
N GLU A 296 -5.25 38.57 -19.79
CA GLU A 296 -6.49 38.64 -20.58
C GLU A 296 -7.63 37.80 -19.98
N VAL A 297 -7.31 36.70 -19.27
CA VAL A 297 -8.30 35.77 -18.71
C VAL A 297 -8.12 35.64 -17.18
N PRO A 298 -8.59 36.62 -16.40
CA PRO A 298 -8.44 36.61 -14.95
C PRO A 298 -9.17 35.45 -14.26
N GLU A 299 -10.14 34.80 -14.92
CA GLU A 299 -10.83 33.62 -14.41
C GLU A 299 -9.88 32.42 -14.20
N ILE A 300 -8.72 32.42 -14.86
CA ILE A 300 -7.67 31.41 -14.66
C ILE A 300 -7.13 31.44 -13.23
N TYR A 301 -7.14 32.58 -12.54
CA TYR A 301 -6.73 32.64 -11.13
C TYR A 301 -7.68 31.85 -10.21
N ILE A 302 -8.96 31.74 -10.57
CA ILE A 302 -9.94 30.91 -9.84
C ILE A 302 -9.70 29.42 -10.13
N LEU A 303 -9.28 29.12 -11.37
CA LEU A 303 -9.02 27.76 -11.84
C LEU A 303 -7.71 27.18 -11.28
N VAL A 304 -6.66 27.98 -11.12
CA VAL A 304 -5.32 27.52 -10.68
C VAL A 304 -5.37 26.77 -9.34
N PRO A 305 -5.97 27.29 -8.24
CA PRO A 305 -6.05 26.55 -6.98
C PRO A 305 -6.80 25.21 -7.12
N ALA A 306 -7.84 25.16 -7.95
CA ALA A 306 -8.59 23.93 -8.19
C ALA A 306 -7.74 22.89 -8.95
N LEU A 307 -7.00 23.31 -9.97
CA LEU A 307 -6.09 22.44 -10.72
C LEU A 307 -4.87 22.01 -9.90
N LEU A 308 -4.35 22.87 -9.03
CA LEU A 308 -3.27 22.49 -8.11
C LEU A 308 -3.76 21.51 -7.03
N GLY A 309 -4.98 21.69 -6.53
CA GLY A 309 -5.62 20.74 -5.62
C GLY A 309 -5.83 19.35 -6.24
N LEU A 310 -5.99 19.26 -7.56
CA LEU A 310 -6.15 17.97 -8.27
C LEU A 310 -4.97 17.02 -8.08
N LYS A 311 -3.76 17.53 -7.95
CA LYS A 311 -2.57 16.72 -7.69
C LYS A 311 -2.63 16.02 -6.34
N GLY A 312 -3.04 16.73 -5.29
CA GLY A 312 -3.26 16.14 -3.96
C GLY A 312 -4.31 15.02 -3.99
N ASN A 313 -5.27 15.14 -4.91
CA ASN A 313 -6.39 14.21 -5.04
C ASN A 313 -6.08 12.98 -5.89
N LEU A 314 -5.37 13.13 -7.01
CA LEU A 314 -5.19 12.08 -8.02
C LEU A 314 -3.79 11.48 -8.02
N GLU A 315 -2.76 12.31 -7.92
CA GLU A 315 -1.38 11.86 -8.05
C GLU A 315 -0.84 11.31 -6.74
N MET A 316 -1.16 11.96 -5.63
CA MET A 316 -0.77 11.45 -4.32
C MET A 316 -1.56 10.20 -3.93
N THR A 317 -2.80 10.04 -4.37
CA THR A 317 -3.58 8.81 -4.19
C THR A 317 -3.09 7.68 -5.10
N LEU A 318 -2.68 7.97 -6.33
CA LEU A 318 -1.94 7.01 -7.15
C LEU A 318 -0.66 6.55 -6.44
N ALA A 319 0.13 7.50 -5.95
CA ALA A 319 1.38 7.23 -5.26
C ALA A 319 1.13 6.35 -4.03
N SER A 320 0.10 6.65 -3.22
CA SER A 320 -0.29 5.83 -2.05
C SER A 320 -0.65 4.41 -2.49
N ARG A 321 -1.63 4.24 -3.39
CA ARG A 321 -2.08 2.92 -3.86
C ARG A 321 -0.95 2.07 -4.42
N LEU A 322 -0.14 2.64 -5.32
CA LEU A 322 0.96 1.90 -5.92
C LEU A 322 2.06 1.61 -4.90
N SER A 323 2.28 2.48 -3.91
CA SER A 323 3.23 2.23 -2.81
C SER A 323 2.75 1.10 -1.91
N THR A 324 1.47 1.07 -1.55
CA THR A 324 0.84 -0.02 -0.79
C THR A 324 0.92 -1.33 -1.58
N LEU A 325 0.56 -1.34 -2.87
CA LEU A 325 0.69 -2.53 -3.73
C LEU A 325 2.14 -2.98 -3.89
N ALA A 326 3.11 -2.06 -3.97
CA ALA A 326 4.53 -2.38 -3.98
C ALA A 326 4.97 -3.03 -2.67
N ASN A 327 4.53 -2.49 -1.53
CA ASN A 327 4.85 -2.99 -0.20
C ASN A 327 4.22 -4.36 0.09
N LEU A 328 3.03 -4.62 -0.46
CA LEU A 328 2.37 -5.93 -0.41
C LEU A 328 2.97 -6.97 -1.39
N GLY A 329 3.90 -6.57 -2.26
CA GLY A 329 4.54 -7.46 -3.25
C GLY A 329 3.71 -7.71 -4.52
N HIS A 330 2.60 -7.00 -4.70
CA HIS A 330 1.71 -7.16 -5.87
C HIS A 330 2.30 -6.54 -7.17
N LEU A 331 3.42 -5.82 -7.08
CA LEU A 331 4.14 -5.25 -8.23
C LEU A 331 5.40 -6.06 -8.64
N ASP A 332 5.67 -7.19 -7.98
CA ASP A 332 6.90 -7.96 -8.22
C ASP A 332 6.84 -8.76 -9.54
N SER A 333 5.65 -9.19 -9.98
CA SER A 333 5.44 -9.86 -11.28
C SER A 333 5.33 -8.86 -12.43
N THR A 334 6.02 -9.12 -13.54
CA THR A 334 6.04 -8.23 -14.72
C THR A 334 4.68 -8.09 -15.39
N LYS A 335 3.87 -9.15 -15.40
CA LYS A 335 2.52 -9.14 -16.00
C LYS A 335 1.55 -8.35 -15.13
N GLN A 336 1.46 -8.70 -13.84
CA GLN A 336 0.63 -8.02 -12.87
C GLN A 336 0.98 -6.53 -12.75
N ARG A 337 2.28 -6.22 -12.72
CA ARG A 337 2.78 -4.83 -12.72
C ARG A 337 2.26 -4.02 -13.90
N ARG A 338 2.31 -4.57 -15.13
CA ARG A 338 1.82 -3.86 -16.33
C ARG A 338 0.31 -3.65 -16.28
N GLU A 339 -0.44 -4.67 -15.87
CA GLU A 339 -1.90 -4.59 -15.74
C GLU A 339 -2.33 -3.53 -14.71
N VAL A 340 -1.71 -3.53 -13.53
CA VAL A 340 -1.99 -2.55 -12.46
C VAL A 340 -1.62 -1.13 -12.90
N ILE A 341 -0.44 -0.93 -13.49
CA ILE A 341 0.02 0.39 -13.95
C ILE A 341 -0.95 0.92 -15.02
N TRP A 342 -1.26 0.12 -16.03
CA TRP A 342 -2.12 0.58 -17.13
C TRP A 342 -3.53 0.93 -16.67
N ALA A 343 -4.12 0.11 -15.79
CA ALA A 343 -5.44 0.39 -15.23
C ALA A 343 -5.45 1.68 -14.38
N ASN A 344 -4.40 1.92 -13.58
CA ASN A 344 -4.29 3.12 -12.76
C ASN A 344 -4.05 4.39 -13.59
N LEU A 345 -3.25 4.30 -14.65
CA LEU A 345 -3.08 5.40 -15.60
C LEU A 345 -4.40 5.74 -16.28
N ALA A 346 -5.15 4.73 -16.74
CA ALA A 346 -6.46 4.92 -17.33
C ALA A 346 -7.44 5.58 -16.35
N LEU A 347 -7.50 5.11 -15.10
CA LEU A 347 -8.35 5.67 -14.06
C LEU A 347 -8.07 7.17 -13.82
N ILE A 348 -6.79 7.55 -13.74
CA ILE A 348 -6.40 8.95 -13.56
C ILE A 348 -6.83 9.82 -14.73
N GLN A 349 -6.74 9.33 -15.97
CA GLN A 349 -7.20 10.09 -17.13
C GLN A 349 -8.71 10.35 -17.08
N VAL A 350 -9.51 9.38 -16.63
CA VAL A 350 -10.96 9.57 -16.40
C VAL A 350 -11.20 10.63 -15.31
N GLN A 351 -10.55 10.48 -14.16
CA GLN A 351 -10.72 11.39 -13.03
C GLN A 351 -10.25 12.80 -13.35
N ALA A 352 -9.09 12.96 -14.00
CA ALA A 352 -8.54 14.24 -14.43
C ALA A 352 -9.48 14.94 -15.40
N THR A 353 -10.03 14.22 -16.39
CA THR A 353 -11.00 14.78 -17.34
C THR A 353 -12.24 15.30 -16.63
N ILE A 354 -12.89 14.46 -15.82
CA ILE A 354 -14.17 14.80 -15.17
C ILE A 354 -13.98 15.94 -14.16
N VAL A 355 -12.94 15.87 -13.34
CA VAL A 355 -12.75 16.87 -12.28
C VAL A 355 -12.25 18.20 -12.86
N ALA A 356 -11.46 18.20 -13.95
CA ALA A 356 -11.12 19.43 -14.65
C ALA A 356 -12.35 20.11 -15.29
N LEU A 357 -13.29 19.33 -15.83
CA LEU A 357 -14.57 19.85 -16.32
C LEU A 357 -15.39 20.48 -15.18
N LEU A 358 -15.47 19.81 -14.03
CA LEU A 358 -16.14 20.34 -12.84
C LEU A 358 -15.46 21.62 -12.32
N ALA A 359 -14.12 21.67 -12.32
CA ALA A 359 -13.36 22.85 -11.93
C ALA A 359 -13.56 24.02 -12.88
N SER A 360 -13.57 23.78 -14.18
CA SER A 360 -13.89 24.82 -15.16
C SER A 360 -15.33 25.30 -15.02
N ALA A 361 -16.30 24.40 -14.86
CA ALA A 361 -17.69 24.78 -14.63
C ALA A 361 -17.85 25.65 -13.39
N PHE A 362 -17.20 25.28 -12.28
CA PHE A 362 -17.20 26.06 -11.05
C PHE A 362 -16.53 27.44 -11.21
N ALA A 363 -15.40 27.52 -11.94
CA ALA A 363 -14.76 28.80 -12.23
C ALA A 363 -15.65 29.72 -13.08
N VAL A 364 -16.32 29.16 -14.10
CA VAL A 364 -17.26 29.90 -14.96
C VAL A 364 -18.47 30.39 -14.17
N THR A 365 -19.04 29.58 -13.27
CA THR A 365 -20.18 30.03 -12.45
C THR A 365 -19.77 31.14 -11.49
N LEU A 366 -18.60 31.08 -10.86
CA LEU A 366 -18.10 32.15 -10.01
C LEU A 366 -17.81 33.44 -10.79
N ALA A 367 -17.28 33.34 -12.01
CA ALA A 367 -17.05 34.48 -12.88
C ALA A 367 -18.37 35.17 -13.31
N TRP A 368 -19.45 34.40 -13.45
CA TRP A 368 -20.77 34.90 -13.81
C TRP A 368 -21.46 35.70 -12.69
N ILE A 369 -21.34 35.28 -11.42
CA ILE A 369 -22.03 35.91 -10.27
C ILE A 369 -21.88 37.44 -10.23
N PRO A 370 -20.67 38.03 -10.34
CA PRO A 370 -20.50 39.48 -10.30
C PRO A 370 -20.84 40.20 -11.63
N ARG A 371 -20.74 39.52 -12.78
CA ARG A 371 -20.90 40.15 -14.11
C ARG A 371 -22.30 40.03 -14.70
N GLY A 372 -23.07 39.01 -14.32
CA GLY A 372 -24.43 38.76 -14.82
C GLY A 372 -24.52 38.22 -16.26
N GLU A 373 -23.42 38.25 -17.03
CA GLU A 373 -23.35 37.78 -18.42
C GLU A 373 -22.42 36.56 -18.56
N LEU A 374 -22.85 35.56 -19.34
CA LEU A 374 -22.08 34.35 -19.64
C LEU A 374 -21.42 34.50 -21.02
N ASP A 375 -20.10 34.63 -21.03
CA ASP A 375 -19.32 34.56 -22.26
C ASP A 375 -18.93 33.10 -22.57
N TRP A 376 -19.67 32.50 -23.50
CA TRP A 376 -19.44 31.12 -23.95
C TRP A 376 -18.07 30.91 -24.59
N SER A 377 -17.48 31.95 -25.19
CA SER A 377 -16.18 31.87 -25.85
C SER A 377 -15.05 31.80 -24.81
N HIS A 378 -15.15 32.56 -23.72
CA HIS A 378 -14.22 32.46 -22.58
C HIS A 378 -14.44 31.17 -21.78
N ALA A 379 -15.69 30.72 -21.63
CA ALA A 379 -16.00 29.46 -20.94
C ALA A 379 -15.37 28.25 -21.64
N THR A 380 -15.42 28.20 -22.98
CA THR A 380 -14.79 27.13 -23.77
C THR A 380 -13.26 27.17 -23.70
N LEU A 381 -12.66 28.37 -23.68
CA LEU A 381 -11.22 28.55 -23.48
C LEU A 381 -10.76 27.99 -22.12
N LEU A 382 -11.45 28.36 -21.03
CA LEU A 382 -11.16 27.89 -19.68
C LEU A 382 -11.29 26.37 -19.59
N CYS A 383 -12.31 25.81 -20.21
CA CYS A 383 -12.59 24.37 -20.20
C CYS A 383 -11.53 23.58 -20.99
N ALA A 384 -11.22 24.00 -22.22
CA ALA A 384 -10.18 23.36 -23.03
C ALA A 384 -8.81 23.42 -22.35
N SER A 385 -8.47 24.56 -21.75
CA SER A 385 -7.23 24.75 -20.99
C SER A 385 -7.19 23.84 -19.76
N ALA A 386 -8.27 23.79 -18.97
CA ALA A 386 -8.34 22.98 -17.76
C ALA A 386 -8.18 21.48 -18.06
N VAL A 387 -8.97 20.95 -19.01
CA VAL A 387 -9.00 19.52 -19.32
C VAL A 387 -7.66 19.06 -19.92
N THR A 388 -7.14 19.80 -20.89
CA THR A 388 -5.85 19.47 -21.52
C THR A 388 -4.72 19.52 -20.50
N THR A 389 -4.75 20.52 -19.62
CA THR A 389 -3.75 20.66 -18.54
C THR A 389 -3.81 19.49 -17.59
N ALA A 390 -4.98 19.19 -17.01
CA ALA A 390 -5.14 18.13 -16.04
C ALA A 390 -4.74 16.78 -16.62
N CYS A 391 -5.21 16.45 -17.84
CA CYS A 391 -4.88 15.17 -18.47
C CYS A 391 -3.38 15.03 -18.78
N SER A 392 -2.77 16.08 -19.35
CA SER A 392 -1.36 16.07 -19.74
C SER A 392 -0.43 16.06 -18.53
N ALA A 393 -0.67 16.93 -17.55
CA ALA A 393 0.11 16.97 -16.32
C ALA A 393 0.00 15.64 -15.57
N SER A 394 -1.22 15.14 -15.33
CA SER A 394 -1.41 13.88 -14.62
C SER A 394 -0.84 12.68 -15.38
N LEU A 395 -0.80 12.67 -16.72
CA LEU A 395 -0.13 11.61 -17.48
C LEU A 395 1.38 11.62 -17.25
N VAL A 396 2.02 12.78 -17.41
CA VAL A 396 3.46 12.97 -17.21
C VAL A 396 3.86 12.57 -15.80
N LEU A 397 3.10 13.04 -14.81
CA LEU A 397 3.37 12.79 -13.40
C LEU A 397 3.11 11.32 -13.04
N SER A 398 2.04 10.70 -13.55
CA SER A 398 1.77 9.27 -13.31
C SER A 398 2.90 8.37 -13.81
N VAL A 399 3.43 8.63 -15.01
CA VAL A 399 4.56 7.86 -15.57
C VAL A 399 5.81 8.04 -14.71
N LEU A 400 6.09 9.28 -14.30
CA LEU A 400 7.20 9.58 -13.41
C LEU A 400 7.05 8.86 -12.06
N MET A 401 5.85 8.90 -11.47
CA MET A 401 5.57 8.29 -10.18
C MET A 401 5.72 6.77 -10.18
N VAL A 402 5.26 6.11 -11.25
CA VAL A 402 5.52 4.68 -11.47
C VAL A 402 7.03 4.41 -11.48
N GLY A 403 7.81 5.23 -12.18
CA GLY A 403 9.27 5.13 -12.19
C GLY A 403 9.88 5.26 -10.80
N VAL A 404 9.46 6.26 -10.02
CA VAL A 404 9.91 6.50 -8.63
C VAL A 404 9.62 5.30 -7.74
N ILE A 405 8.41 4.73 -7.80
CA ILE A 405 8.01 3.59 -6.97
C ILE A 405 8.83 2.34 -7.30
N LEU A 406 9.03 2.05 -8.59
CA LEU A 406 9.84 0.91 -9.03
C LEU A 406 11.32 1.09 -8.66
N LEU A 407 11.84 2.31 -8.73
CA LEU A 407 13.21 2.62 -8.32
C LEU A 407 13.39 2.50 -6.80
N SER A 408 12.41 2.98 -6.01
CA SER A 408 12.37 2.83 -4.56
C SER A 408 12.43 1.37 -4.15
N ARG A 409 11.63 0.52 -4.82
CA ARG A 409 11.65 -0.95 -4.62
C ARG A 409 13.01 -1.56 -4.96
N LYS A 410 13.65 -1.12 -6.05
CA LYS A 410 15.00 -1.60 -6.44
C LYS A 410 16.08 -1.24 -5.41
N PHE A 411 15.96 -0.11 -4.74
CA PHE A 411 16.90 0.34 -3.71
C PHE A 411 16.51 -0.07 -2.28
N ASN A 412 15.48 -0.91 -2.10
CA ASN A 412 14.96 -1.30 -0.79
C ASN A 412 14.58 -0.10 0.12
N VAL A 413 14.11 1.00 -0.48
CA VAL A 413 13.54 2.12 0.25
C VAL A 413 12.02 2.03 0.20
N ASN A 414 11.36 2.35 1.30
CA ASN A 414 9.91 2.29 1.36
C ASN A 414 9.30 3.36 0.43
N PRO A 415 8.51 2.96 -0.58
CA PRO A 415 7.90 3.91 -1.52
C PRO A 415 6.93 4.88 -0.84
N ASP A 416 6.31 4.52 0.30
CA ASP A 416 5.43 5.42 1.07
C ASP A 416 6.18 6.68 1.57
N ASN A 417 7.49 6.57 1.80
CA ASN A 417 8.33 7.67 2.30
C ASN A 417 8.84 8.59 1.19
N ILE A 418 8.84 8.13 -0.07
CA ILE A 418 9.46 8.83 -1.22
C ILE A 418 8.43 9.29 -2.25
N ALA A 419 7.44 8.45 -2.57
CA ALA A 419 6.58 8.67 -3.72
C ALA A 419 5.69 9.90 -3.53
N THR A 420 5.01 10.02 -2.39
CA THR A 420 4.10 11.15 -2.14
C THR A 420 4.82 12.51 -2.09
N PRO A 421 6.01 12.69 -1.48
CA PRO A 421 6.75 13.97 -1.58
C PRO A 421 7.29 14.28 -2.98
N ILE A 422 7.70 13.29 -3.77
CA ILE A 422 8.18 13.55 -5.13
C ILE A 422 7.02 13.94 -6.06
N ALA A 423 5.89 13.24 -5.98
CA ALA A 423 4.65 13.66 -6.65
C ALA A 423 4.33 15.10 -6.29
N ALA A 424 4.52 15.43 -5.02
CA ALA A 424 4.29 16.76 -4.53
C ALA A 424 5.23 17.83 -5.14
N SER A 425 6.53 17.56 -5.17
CA SER A 425 7.52 18.49 -5.71
C SER A 425 7.20 18.91 -7.16
N LEU A 426 6.92 17.90 -7.98
CA LEU A 426 6.84 18.06 -9.43
C LEU A 426 5.44 18.42 -9.89
N GLY A 427 4.41 18.05 -9.13
CA GLY A 427 3.03 18.21 -9.57
C GLY A 427 2.60 19.65 -9.79
N ASP A 428 2.89 20.56 -8.86
CA ASP A 428 2.44 21.97 -8.99
C ASP A 428 3.20 22.68 -10.10
N LEU A 429 4.52 22.45 -10.17
CA LEU A 429 5.37 23.03 -11.19
C LEU A 429 4.96 22.54 -12.59
N THR A 430 4.70 21.25 -12.75
CA THR A 430 4.26 20.66 -14.02
C THR A 430 2.87 21.18 -14.38
N THR A 431 1.92 21.21 -13.44
CA THR A 431 0.55 21.69 -13.69
C THR A 431 0.55 23.16 -14.11
N LEU A 432 1.28 24.03 -13.42
CA LEU A 432 1.41 25.44 -13.79
C LEU A 432 2.10 25.63 -15.14
N GLY A 433 3.19 24.90 -15.39
CA GLY A 433 3.91 24.98 -16.66
C GLY A 433 3.07 24.52 -17.84
N VAL A 434 2.36 23.39 -17.69
CA VAL A 434 1.44 22.84 -18.70
C VAL A 434 0.26 23.79 -18.91
N LEU A 435 -0.32 24.36 -17.85
CA LEU A 435 -1.39 25.35 -17.94
C LEU A 435 -0.97 26.59 -18.71
N ALA A 436 0.19 27.16 -18.35
CA ALA A 436 0.71 28.35 -18.99
C ALA A 436 0.99 28.10 -20.49
N MET A 437 1.51 26.91 -20.83
CA MET A 437 1.78 26.52 -22.22
C MET A 437 0.49 26.32 -23.02
N PHE A 438 -0.36 25.37 -22.63
CA PHE A 438 -1.58 25.05 -23.39
C PHE A 438 -2.61 26.16 -23.34
N GLY A 439 -2.77 26.83 -22.20
CA GLY A 439 -3.67 27.96 -22.09
C GLY A 439 -3.28 29.10 -23.02
N SER A 440 -1.99 29.38 -23.22
CA SER A 440 -1.54 30.38 -24.19
C SER A 440 -1.85 29.97 -25.63
N VAL A 441 -1.67 28.69 -25.96
CA VAL A 441 -2.06 28.14 -27.29
C VAL A 441 -3.56 28.26 -27.52
N PHE A 442 -4.38 27.94 -26.51
CA PHE A 442 -5.83 28.05 -26.63
C PHE A 442 -6.33 29.49 -26.64
N LEU A 443 -5.62 30.41 -26.00
CA LEU A 443 -5.92 31.84 -26.10
C LEU A 443 -5.66 32.34 -27.52
N GLU A 444 -4.54 31.94 -28.13
CA GLU A 444 -4.25 32.27 -29.53
C GLU A 444 -5.32 31.67 -30.45
N ALA A 445 -5.68 30.40 -30.25
CA ALA A 445 -6.76 29.75 -30.98
C ALA A 445 -8.14 30.39 -30.72
N HIS A 446 -8.40 30.92 -29.52
CA HIS A 446 -9.64 31.62 -29.23
C HIS A 446 -9.77 32.91 -30.07
N LEU A 447 -8.64 33.58 -30.34
CA LEU A 447 -8.58 34.81 -31.13
C LEU A 447 -8.62 34.55 -32.65
N THR A 448 -8.18 33.39 -33.12
CA THR A 448 -8.14 33.03 -34.56
C THR A 448 -9.23 32.05 -34.99
N ASP A 449 -9.39 30.94 -34.25
CA ASP A 449 -10.18 29.75 -34.60
C ASP A 449 -10.93 29.16 -33.38
N SER A 450 -11.98 29.86 -32.92
CA SER A 450 -12.72 29.52 -31.68
C SER A 450 -13.32 28.11 -31.63
N TRP A 451 -13.55 27.48 -32.78
CA TRP A 451 -14.06 26.10 -32.88
C TRP A 451 -13.08 25.06 -32.33
N LEU A 452 -11.76 25.35 -32.33
CA LEU A 452 -10.72 24.42 -31.89
C LEU A 452 -10.89 24.04 -30.42
N ASN A 453 -11.19 25.03 -29.56
CA ASN A 453 -11.37 24.81 -28.12
C ASN A 453 -12.55 23.85 -27.86
N THR A 454 -13.64 24.01 -28.61
CA THR A 454 -14.81 23.13 -28.51
C THR A 454 -14.49 21.71 -29.01
N ALA A 455 -13.76 21.59 -30.12
CA ALA A 455 -13.36 20.29 -30.66
C ALA A 455 -12.48 19.49 -29.69
N ILE A 456 -11.55 20.16 -29.00
CA ILE A 456 -10.69 19.53 -27.98
C ILE A 456 -11.51 19.01 -26.80
N ILE A 457 -12.48 19.78 -26.30
CA ILE A 457 -13.35 19.34 -25.20
C ILE A 457 -14.13 18.08 -25.61
N ILE A 458 -14.71 18.08 -26.83
CA ILE A 458 -15.44 16.92 -27.36
C ILE A 458 -14.51 15.71 -27.48
N ALA A 459 -13.28 15.88 -27.96
CA ALA A 459 -12.32 14.79 -28.08
C ALA A 459 -12.02 14.13 -26.71
N PHE A 460 -11.77 14.92 -25.67
CA PHE A 460 -11.56 14.39 -24.32
C PHE A 460 -12.79 13.68 -23.75
N LEU A 461 -13.99 14.22 -23.99
CA LEU A 461 -15.25 13.59 -23.59
C LEU A 461 -15.49 12.24 -24.28
N LEU A 462 -15.11 12.10 -25.55
CA LEU A 462 -15.23 10.84 -26.29
C LEU A 462 -14.18 9.80 -25.85
N ILE A 463 -13.01 10.26 -25.42
CA ILE A 463 -11.91 9.39 -24.97
C ILE A 463 -12.14 8.91 -23.51
N ALA A 464 -12.78 9.70 -22.66
CA ALA A 464 -12.99 9.36 -21.25
C ALA A 464 -13.71 8.00 -21.02
N PRO A 465 -14.79 7.64 -21.74
CA PRO A 465 -15.40 6.32 -21.63
C PRO A 465 -14.44 5.18 -21.97
N ILE A 466 -13.55 5.37 -22.94
CA ILE A 466 -12.56 4.36 -23.34
C ILE A 466 -11.59 4.11 -22.18
N TRP A 467 -11.11 5.17 -21.53
CA TRP A 467 -10.28 5.04 -20.32
C TRP A 467 -11.05 4.38 -19.16
N ALA A 468 -12.33 4.69 -18.99
CA ALA A 468 -13.15 4.08 -17.95
C ALA A 468 -13.30 2.56 -18.15
N LEU A 469 -13.43 2.10 -19.41
CA LEU A 469 -13.44 0.68 -19.72
C LEU A 469 -12.13 -0.01 -19.33
N PHE A 470 -10.98 0.60 -19.63
CA PHE A 470 -9.68 0.05 -19.22
C PHE A 470 -9.49 0.04 -17.69
N ALA A 471 -9.94 1.08 -16.99
CA ALA A 471 -9.90 1.15 -15.53
C ALA A 471 -10.83 0.12 -14.86
N ASN A 472 -11.93 -0.27 -15.51
CA ASN A 472 -12.87 -1.25 -14.97
C ASN A 472 -12.37 -2.71 -15.06
N ASN A 473 -11.30 -2.97 -15.82
CA ASN A 473 -10.77 -4.33 -16.01
C ASN A 473 -9.93 -4.83 -14.83
N ASN A 474 -9.53 -3.97 -13.90
CA ASN A 474 -8.76 -4.33 -12.72
C ASN A 474 -9.60 -4.07 -11.45
N GLU A 475 -9.67 -5.06 -10.55
CA GLU A 475 -10.51 -4.96 -9.34
C GLU A 475 -10.13 -3.77 -8.44
N GLY A 476 -8.83 -3.47 -8.30
CA GLY A 476 -8.36 -2.37 -7.45
C GLY A 476 -8.75 -0.99 -7.98
N THR A 477 -8.74 -0.79 -9.29
CA THR A 477 -9.16 0.50 -9.89
C THR A 477 -10.66 0.58 -10.11
N LYS A 478 -11.34 -0.56 -10.25
CA LYS A 478 -12.79 -0.64 -10.38
C LYS A 478 -13.49 -0.05 -9.15
N GLU A 479 -13.05 -0.41 -7.95
CA GLU A 479 -13.63 0.16 -6.72
C GLU A 479 -13.47 1.69 -6.68
N THR A 480 -12.27 2.19 -6.98
CA THR A 480 -12.01 3.64 -7.04
C THR A 480 -12.81 4.33 -8.14
N LEU A 481 -13.06 3.68 -9.29
CA LEU A 481 -13.81 4.25 -10.40
C LEU A 481 -15.29 4.48 -10.05
N TYR A 482 -15.90 3.65 -9.21
CA TYR A 482 -17.31 3.81 -8.84
C TYR A 482 -17.49 4.57 -7.52
N ASN A 483 -16.62 4.34 -6.54
CA ASN A 483 -16.79 4.87 -5.18
C ASN A 483 -15.82 6.02 -4.85
N GLY A 484 -14.79 6.26 -5.66
CA GLY A 484 -13.73 7.24 -5.39
C GLY A 484 -14.08 8.70 -5.71
N TRP A 485 -15.29 9.01 -6.16
CA TRP A 485 -15.67 10.37 -6.55
C TRP A 485 -15.87 11.32 -5.38
N THR A 486 -16.48 10.83 -4.29
CA THR A 486 -16.82 11.69 -3.14
C THR A 486 -15.58 12.39 -2.55
N PRO A 487 -14.47 11.69 -2.25
CA PRO A 487 -13.29 12.34 -1.71
C PRO A 487 -12.69 13.38 -2.65
N VAL A 488 -12.61 13.06 -3.95
CA VAL A 488 -12.00 13.93 -4.98
C VAL A 488 -12.82 15.20 -5.21
N ILE A 489 -14.15 15.09 -5.28
CA ILE A 489 -15.03 16.25 -5.50
C ILE A 489 -15.09 17.11 -4.23
N MET A 490 -15.22 16.49 -3.06
CA MET A 490 -15.31 17.24 -1.80
C MET A 490 -14.00 17.97 -1.48
N SER A 491 -12.85 17.35 -1.74
CA SER A 491 -11.55 18.01 -1.55
C SER A 491 -11.37 19.17 -2.54
N MET A 492 -11.78 19.01 -3.80
CA MET A 492 -11.80 20.10 -4.78
C MET A 492 -12.61 21.31 -4.25
N LEU A 493 -13.82 21.09 -3.72
CA LEU A 493 -14.65 22.16 -3.15
C LEU A 493 -13.99 22.84 -1.94
N ILE A 494 -13.34 22.07 -1.05
CA ILE A 494 -12.61 22.60 0.11
C ILE A 494 -11.42 23.45 -0.35
N SER A 495 -10.62 22.96 -1.32
CA SER A 495 -9.50 23.72 -1.89
C SER A 495 -9.96 24.98 -2.61
N SER A 496 -11.13 24.97 -3.28
CA SER A 496 -11.73 26.18 -3.86
C SER A 496 -12.05 27.24 -2.79
N GLY A 497 -12.54 26.83 -1.61
CA GLY A 497 -12.72 27.73 -0.47
C GLY A 497 -11.39 28.37 -0.01
N GLY A 498 -10.31 27.59 0.02
CA GLY A 498 -8.96 28.09 0.27
C GLY A 498 -8.48 29.08 -0.80
N GLY A 499 -8.77 28.80 -2.08
CA GLY A 499 -8.47 29.69 -3.20
C GLY A 499 -9.15 31.06 -3.11
N PHE A 500 -10.39 31.11 -2.62
CA PHE A 500 -11.09 32.39 -2.40
C PHE A 500 -10.45 33.21 -1.27
N ILE A 501 -10.04 32.57 -0.18
CA ILE A 501 -9.29 33.24 0.90
C ILE A 501 -7.96 33.75 0.35
N LEU A 502 -7.28 32.95 -0.47
CA LEU A 502 -6.02 33.31 -1.11
C LEU A 502 -6.17 34.54 -2.01
N GLU A 503 -7.21 34.62 -2.83
CA GLU A 503 -7.44 35.76 -3.72
C GLU A 503 -7.54 37.08 -2.93
N ASN A 504 -8.34 37.08 -1.86
CA ASN A 504 -8.46 38.24 -0.97
C ASN A 504 -7.14 38.56 -0.26
N ALA A 505 -6.42 37.53 0.17
CA ALA A 505 -5.14 37.66 0.85
C ALA A 505 -4.04 38.25 -0.06
N ILE A 506 -3.94 37.79 -1.32
CA ILE A 506 -2.97 38.27 -2.31
C ILE A 506 -3.27 39.72 -2.71
N ARG A 507 -4.54 40.09 -2.86
CA ARG A 507 -4.93 41.49 -3.14
C ARG A 507 -4.46 42.45 -2.05
N GLN A 508 -4.45 42.00 -0.80
CA GLN A 508 -3.99 42.80 0.33
C GLN A 508 -2.46 42.72 0.53
N TYR A 509 -1.87 41.54 0.32
CA TYR A 509 -0.44 41.26 0.56
C TYR A 509 0.14 40.43 -0.59
N GLY A 510 0.69 41.09 -1.61
CA GLY A 510 1.21 40.42 -2.82
C GLY A 510 2.28 39.36 -2.56
N ASN A 511 3.14 39.58 -1.56
CA ASN A 511 4.23 38.67 -1.18
C ASN A 511 3.74 37.33 -0.58
N LEU A 512 2.47 37.22 -0.20
CA LEU A 512 1.89 35.99 0.34
C LEU A 512 1.93 34.83 -0.68
N ALA A 513 1.86 35.14 -1.97
CA ALA A 513 1.88 34.17 -3.06
C ALA A 513 3.15 33.31 -3.09
N SER A 514 4.30 33.84 -2.65
CA SER A 514 5.58 33.11 -2.64
C SER A 514 5.70 32.13 -1.47
N PHE A 515 4.94 32.34 -0.38
CA PHE A 515 4.97 31.49 0.82
C PHE A 515 3.85 30.45 0.84
N GLN A 516 2.74 30.72 0.16
CA GLN A 516 1.55 29.86 0.19
C GLN A 516 1.82 28.44 -0.36
N PRO A 517 2.49 28.23 -1.52
CA PRO A 517 2.81 26.89 -2.00
C PRO A 517 3.68 26.10 -1.01
N VAL A 518 4.61 26.77 -0.31
CA VAL A 518 5.48 26.13 0.67
C VAL A 518 4.69 25.73 1.91
N ILE A 519 3.87 26.62 2.48
CA ILE A 519 3.13 26.31 3.70
C ILE A 519 2.08 25.22 3.48
N ASN A 520 1.34 25.30 2.38
CA ASN A 520 0.32 24.34 2.01
C ASN A 520 0.95 23.01 1.60
N GLY A 521 1.91 23.08 0.67
CA GLY A 521 2.55 21.91 0.09
C GLY A 521 3.31 21.10 1.13
N VAL A 522 4.17 21.73 1.94
CA VAL A 522 4.97 21.01 2.95
C VAL A 522 4.07 20.31 3.97
N GLY A 523 3.04 21.00 4.47
CA GLY A 523 2.08 20.45 5.43
C GLY A 523 1.27 19.28 4.85
N GLY A 524 0.69 19.47 3.67
CA GLY A 524 -0.08 18.43 2.97
C GLY A 524 0.75 17.19 2.67
N ASN A 525 2.00 17.35 2.26
CA ASN A 525 2.90 16.23 1.91
C ASN A 525 3.27 15.38 3.12
N LEU A 526 3.61 16.02 4.25
CA LEU A 526 3.91 15.30 5.48
C LEU A 526 2.68 14.51 5.97
N ALA A 527 1.49 15.09 5.84
CA ALA A 527 0.24 14.42 6.14
C ALA A 527 -0.03 13.25 5.18
N ALA A 528 0.26 13.41 3.89
CA ALA A 528 0.13 12.34 2.88
C ALA A 528 1.09 11.17 3.15
N VAL A 529 2.34 11.43 3.54
CA VAL A 529 3.29 10.38 3.97
C VAL A 529 2.75 9.63 5.17
N GLN A 530 2.23 10.33 6.19
CA GLN A 530 1.63 9.69 7.35
C GLN A 530 0.40 8.84 6.97
N ALA A 531 -0.45 9.35 6.08
CA ALA A 531 -1.65 8.66 5.62
C ALA A 531 -1.30 7.38 4.84
N SER A 532 -0.35 7.46 3.90
CA SER A 532 0.15 6.33 3.10
C SER A 532 0.67 5.22 4.00
N ARG A 533 1.52 5.56 4.98
CA ARG A 533 2.08 4.58 5.92
C ARG A 533 1.03 3.94 6.82
N LEU A 534 0.07 4.74 7.31
CA LEU A 534 -1.01 4.25 8.17
C LEU A 534 -1.99 3.36 7.39
N SER A 535 -2.29 3.73 6.15
CA SER A 535 -3.08 2.94 5.21
C SER A 535 -2.41 1.60 4.90
N THR A 536 -1.14 1.62 4.49
CA THR A 536 -0.35 0.39 4.24
C THR A 536 -0.32 -0.51 5.47
N TYR A 537 -0.16 0.03 6.68
CA TYR A 537 -0.22 -0.75 7.91
C TYR A 537 -1.59 -1.41 8.10
N PHE A 538 -2.69 -0.71 7.82
CA PHE A 538 -4.04 -1.25 7.99
C PHE A 538 -4.30 -2.39 7.01
N HIS A 539 -3.87 -2.22 5.75
CA HIS A 539 -3.90 -3.26 4.71
C HIS A 539 -3.04 -4.48 5.06
N GLN A 540 -1.92 -4.29 5.77
CA GLN A 540 -1.08 -5.41 6.24
C GLN A 540 -1.64 -6.10 7.49
N ALA A 541 -2.32 -5.36 8.36
CA ALA A 541 -2.63 -5.79 9.72
C ALA A 541 -4.07 -6.29 9.91
N GLY A 542 -4.99 -6.03 8.97
CA GLY A 542 -6.39 -6.42 9.13
C GLY A 542 -7.15 -6.48 7.82
N THR A 543 -8.41 -6.88 7.93
CA THR A 543 -9.36 -6.83 6.81
C THR A 543 -10.12 -5.50 6.83
N LEU A 544 -10.55 -5.04 5.65
CA LEU A 544 -11.27 -3.80 5.50
C LEU A 544 -12.56 -3.82 6.36
N GLY A 545 -12.77 -2.78 7.18
CA GLY A 545 -13.90 -2.70 8.11
C GLY A 545 -13.56 -3.04 9.56
N GLU A 546 -12.55 -3.87 9.80
CA GLU A 546 -12.13 -4.26 11.15
C GLU A 546 -10.84 -3.55 11.53
N LEU A 547 -10.90 -2.77 12.62
CA LEU A 547 -9.73 -2.05 13.10
C LEU A 547 -8.70 -3.05 13.67
N PRO A 548 -7.42 -2.92 13.30
CA PRO A 548 -6.39 -3.81 13.82
C PRO A 548 -6.27 -3.76 15.36
N ASN A 549 -5.77 -4.83 16.00
CA ASN A 549 -5.58 -4.93 17.47
C ASN A 549 -6.87 -4.71 18.32
N GLY A 550 -8.06 -4.92 17.75
CA GLY A 550 -9.32 -4.61 18.45
C GLY A 550 -9.47 -3.12 18.81
N TRP A 551 -8.78 -2.23 18.08
CA TRP A 551 -8.82 -0.80 18.37
C TRP A 551 -10.21 -0.21 18.09
N VAL A 552 -10.54 0.85 18.83
CA VAL A 552 -11.76 1.63 18.63
C VAL A 552 -11.41 3.00 18.08
N VAL A 553 -12.23 3.53 17.17
CA VAL A 553 -12.04 4.89 16.58
C VAL A 553 -11.89 5.98 17.63
N SER A 554 -12.54 5.85 18.79
CA SER A 554 -12.42 6.79 19.91
C SER A 554 -10.98 6.96 20.42
N ARG A 555 -10.13 5.93 20.26
CA ARG A 555 -8.70 5.98 20.60
C ARG A 555 -7.97 7.12 19.89
N PHE A 556 -8.35 7.40 18.64
CA PHE A 556 -7.69 8.38 17.78
C PHE A 556 -8.16 9.82 18.04
N ARG A 557 -9.10 10.04 18.97
CA ARG A 557 -9.57 11.39 19.35
C ARG A 557 -8.64 12.13 20.31
N SER A 558 -7.65 11.45 20.89
CA SER A 558 -6.77 12.02 21.92
C SER A 558 -5.48 12.60 21.34
N LEU A 559 -5.28 13.91 21.51
CA LEU A 559 -4.02 14.60 21.16
C LEU A 559 -2.80 14.03 21.89
N LYS A 560 -2.97 13.65 23.17
CA LYS A 560 -1.90 13.02 23.96
C LYS A 560 -1.43 11.72 23.31
N ARG A 561 -2.37 10.93 22.80
CA ARG A 561 -2.04 9.68 22.09
C ARG A 561 -1.34 10.00 20.77
N ALA A 562 -1.88 10.93 19.98
CA ALA A 562 -1.39 11.22 18.64
C ALA A 562 0.09 11.64 18.60
N PHE A 563 0.56 12.39 19.61
CA PHE A 563 1.94 12.91 19.61
C PHE A 563 2.82 12.40 20.74
N PHE A 564 2.28 11.92 21.85
CA PHE A 564 3.08 11.55 23.04
C PHE A 564 3.02 10.06 23.38
N SER A 565 2.27 9.25 22.63
CA SER A 565 2.28 7.79 22.81
C SER A 565 3.60 7.15 22.34
N LYS A 566 3.86 5.93 22.85
CA LYS A 566 4.96 5.07 22.38
C LYS A 566 4.60 4.29 21.10
N ASP A 567 3.34 4.38 20.66
CA ASP A 567 2.85 3.77 19.43
C ASP A 567 3.70 4.21 18.21
N TRP A 568 3.76 3.34 17.19
CA TRP A 568 4.59 3.58 16.01
C TRP A 568 4.10 4.75 15.16
N ASP A 569 2.78 4.93 15.05
CA ASP A 569 2.15 6.00 14.28
C ASP A 569 2.36 7.36 14.96
N SER A 570 2.33 7.40 16.29
CA SER A 570 2.71 8.57 17.08
C SER A 570 4.21 8.89 16.97
N ARG A 571 5.08 7.86 16.93
CA ARG A 571 6.52 8.04 16.66
C ARG A 571 6.74 8.63 15.27
N SER A 572 6.02 8.15 14.26
CA SER A 572 6.06 8.70 12.90
C SER A 572 5.66 10.17 12.87
N ALA A 573 4.52 10.51 13.49
CA ALA A 573 4.03 11.88 13.54
C ALA A 573 5.04 12.84 14.19
N ARG A 574 5.74 12.41 15.25
CA ARG A 574 6.82 13.21 15.87
C ARG A 574 8.00 13.44 14.94
N VAL A 575 8.44 12.42 14.20
CA VAL A 575 9.55 12.54 13.23
C VAL A 575 9.19 13.53 12.13
N LEU A 576 7.97 13.43 11.58
CA LEU A 576 7.47 14.34 10.54
C LEU A 576 7.34 15.78 11.07
N LEU A 577 6.84 15.96 12.30
CA LEU A 577 6.76 17.28 12.93
C LEU A 577 8.13 17.91 13.19
N LEU A 578 9.14 17.09 13.51
CA LEU A 578 10.51 17.55 13.74
C LEU A 578 11.16 18.13 12.46
N LEU A 579 10.74 17.67 11.28
CA LEU A 579 11.24 18.18 9.99
C LEU A 579 10.69 19.57 9.63
N VAL A 580 9.57 20.00 10.24
CA VAL A 580 8.87 21.24 9.89
C VAL A 580 9.76 22.46 10.12
N VAL A 581 10.26 22.68 11.34
CA VAL A 581 11.04 23.88 11.67
C VAL A 581 12.29 24.03 10.79
N PRO A 582 13.22 23.06 10.73
CA PRO A 582 14.41 23.19 9.89
C PRO A 582 14.07 23.30 8.40
N GLY A 583 13.05 22.58 7.93
CA GLY A 583 12.59 22.66 6.55
C GLY A 583 12.08 24.04 6.17
N HIS A 584 11.13 24.57 6.94
CA HIS A 584 10.55 25.90 6.69
C HIS A 584 11.58 27.02 6.84
N MET A 585 12.55 26.89 7.74
CA MET A 585 13.68 27.84 7.80
C MET A 585 14.51 27.82 6.51
N PHE A 586 14.83 26.62 6.01
CA PHE A 586 15.56 26.45 4.75
C PHE A 586 14.77 26.96 3.54
N PHE A 587 13.48 26.65 3.42
CA PHE A 587 12.65 27.11 2.32
C PHE A 587 12.44 28.63 2.36
N ASN A 588 12.26 29.22 3.54
CA ASN A 588 12.20 30.68 3.68
C ASN A 588 13.51 31.35 3.26
N TRP A 589 14.66 30.80 3.65
CA TRP A 589 15.95 31.28 3.18
C TRP A 589 16.05 31.21 1.66
N LEU A 590 15.61 30.12 1.07
CA LEU A 590 15.65 29.92 -0.37
C LEU A 590 14.76 30.89 -1.15
N ILE A 591 13.52 31.12 -0.67
CA ILE A 591 12.61 32.13 -1.25
C ILE A 591 13.31 33.51 -1.29
N ARG A 592 14.03 33.87 -0.22
CA ARG A 592 14.78 35.14 -0.15
C ARG A 592 15.89 35.20 -1.18
N VAL A 593 16.69 34.14 -1.32
CA VAL A 593 17.79 34.09 -2.30
C VAL A 593 17.27 34.32 -3.73
N PHE A 594 16.15 33.69 -4.09
CA PHE A 594 15.60 33.83 -5.44
C PHE A 594 14.92 35.17 -5.70
N HIS A 595 14.30 35.81 -4.69
CA HIS A 595 13.73 37.16 -4.87
C HIS A 595 14.82 38.24 -4.93
N VAL A 596 15.95 38.06 -4.23
CA VAL A 596 17.11 38.97 -4.35
C VAL A 596 17.73 38.94 -5.75
N ALA A 597 17.56 37.84 -6.50
CA ALA A 597 18.02 37.72 -7.87
C ALA A 597 17.12 38.43 -8.90
N ASP A 598 15.87 38.77 -8.55
CA ASP A 598 14.90 39.42 -9.43
C ASP A 598 14.49 40.79 -8.86
N ALA A 599 15.24 41.83 -9.25
CA ALA A 599 15.09 43.21 -8.77
C ALA A 599 13.74 43.88 -9.10
N SER A 600 12.85 43.19 -9.83
CA SER A 600 11.53 43.69 -10.23
C SER A 600 10.41 43.35 -9.21
N THR A 601 10.68 42.47 -8.24
CA THR A 601 9.69 42.01 -7.26
C THR A 601 9.91 42.65 -5.88
N PRO A 602 8.84 43.05 -5.15
CA PRO A 602 8.97 43.60 -3.81
C PRO A 602 9.62 42.59 -2.87
N SER A 603 10.54 43.07 -2.04
CA SER A 603 11.33 42.19 -1.17
C SER A 603 10.43 41.43 -0.18
N PRO A 604 10.64 40.11 0.03
CA PRO A 604 9.80 39.32 0.91
C PRO A 604 10.03 39.70 2.39
N PRO A 605 9.05 39.49 3.29
CA PRO A 605 9.18 39.81 4.71
C PRO A 605 10.38 39.11 5.36
N THR A 606 11.23 39.87 6.06
CA THR A 606 12.50 39.37 6.63
C THR A 606 12.58 39.43 8.15
N GLY A 607 11.63 40.08 8.80
CA GLY A 607 11.75 40.36 10.22
C GLY A 607 11.59 39.13 11.13
N PRO A 608 12.16 39.20 12.34
CA PRO A 608 12.11 38.12 13.31
C PRO A 608 10.68 37.82 13.78
N LEU A 609 9.80 38.83 13.84
CA LEU A 609 8.40 38.63 14.23
C LEU A 609 7.66 37.81 13.17
N PHE A 610 7.74 38.21 11.90
CA PHE A 610 7.18 37.45 10.78
C PHE A 610 7.70 36.01 10.77
N THR A 611 9.02 35.82 10.83
CA THR A 611 9.63 34.49 10.77
C THR A 611 9.15 33.59 11.92
N SER A 612 9.02 34.14 13.13
CA SER A 612 8.54 33.39 14.29
C SER A 612 7.07 33.00 14.16
N LEU A 613 6.21 33.95 13.75
CA LEU A 613 4.78 33.70 13.56
C LEU A 613 4.53 32.70 12.42
N TYR A 614 5.28 32.78 11.32
CA TYR A 614 5.22 31.83 10.22
C TYR A 614 5.61 30.41 10.65
N LEU A 615 6.68 30.26 11.43
CA LEU A 615 7.08 28.94 11.95
C LEU A 615 6.04 28.36 12.91
N ILE A 616 5.42 29.18 13.75
CA ILE A 616 4.31 28.76 14.61
C ILE A 616 3.12 28.30 13.75
N ALA A 617 2.74 29.06 12.73
CA ALA A 617 1.67 28.69 11.80
C ALA A 617 1.95 27.35 11.10
N ALA A 618 3.16 27.15 10.58
CA ALA A 618 3.55 25.91 9.92
C ALA A 618 3.49 24.69 10.87
N VAL A 619 4.00 24.83 12.09
CA VAL A 619 3.95 23.76 13.11
C VAL A 619 2.51 23.46 13.51
N VAL A 620 1.68 24.48 13.72
CA VAL A 620 0.26 24.31 14.07
C VAL A 620 -0.49 23.60 12.95
N GLN A 621 -0.31 24.02 11.69
CA GLN A 621 -0.94 23.40 10.53
C GLN A 621 -0.57 21.91 10.44
N VAL A 622 0.72 21.57 10.44
CA VAL A 622 1.18 20.19 10.33
C VAL A 622 0.70 19.35 11.51
N ALA A 623 0.72 19.88 12.73
CA ALA A 623 0.21 19.17 13.90
C ALA A 623 -1.30 18.87 13.78
N VAL A 624 -2.10 19.83 13.30
CA VAL A 624 -3.53 19.58 13.05
C VAL A 624 -3.71 18.51 11.96
N LEU A 625 -2.98 18.59 10.85
CA LEU A 625 -3.09 17.62 9.76
C LEU A 625 -2.69 16.20 10.18
N LEU A 626 -1.59 16.04 10.91
CA LEU A 626 -1.15 14.72 11.39
C LEU A 626 -2.13 14.13 12.41
N PHE A 627 -2.75 14.96 13.25
CA PHE A 627 -3.79 14.52 14.18
C PHE A 627 -5.05 14.06 13.42
N VAL A 628 -5.54 14.88 12.50
CA VAL A 628 -6.72 14.57 11.68
C VAL A 628 -6.47 13.32 10.82
N CYS A 629 -5.27 13.16 10.26
CA CYS A 629 -4.86 11.99 9.49
C CYS A 629 -5.06 10.69 10.28
N GLN A 630 -4.54 10.61 11.50
CA GLN A 630 -4.67 9.40 12.32
C GLN A 630 -6.14 9.06 12.61
N TYR A 631 -6.98 10.07 12.82
CA TYR A 631 -8.40 9.89 13.08
C TYR A 631 -9.18 9.46 11.83
N ILE A 632 -8.98 10.15 10.70
CA ILE A 632 -9.73 9.90 9.47
C ILE A 632 -9.39 8.53 8.88
N VAL A 633 -8.11 8.11 8.85
CA VAL A 633 -7.76 6.75 8.38
C VAL A 633 -8.50 5.68 9.18
N ALA A 634 -8.53 5.81 10.51
CA ALA A 634 -9.25 4.87 11.36
C ALA A 634 -10.77 4.89 11.15
N LEU A 635 -11.35 6.06 10.92
CA LEU A 635 -12.78 6.22 10.67
C LEU A 635 -13.21 5.60 9.33
N VAL A 636 -12.49 5.95 8.27
CA VAL A 636 -12.74 5.50 6.89
C VAL A 636 -12.55 3.99 6.78
N TRP A 637 -11.50 3.44 7.41
CA TRP A 637 -11.29 2.00 7.48
C TRP A 637 -12.48 1.28 8.12
N LYS A 638 -12.99 1.80 9.24
CA LYS A 638 -14.16 1.24 9.92
C LYS A 638 -15.43 1.30 9.05
N TRP A 639 -15.52 2.27 8.14
CA TRP A 639 -16.61 2.37 7.17
C TRP A 639 -16.44 1.47 5.94
N SER A 640 -15.42 0.60 5.94
CA SER A 640 -15.11 -0.27 4.81
C SER A 640 -14.80 0.51 3.53
N ILE A 641 -14.13 1.65 3.66
CA ILE A 641 -13.64 2.47 2.55
C ILE A 641 -12.11 2.39 2.57
N ASP A 642 -11.49 2.21 1.41
CA ASP A 642 -10.03 2.17 1.28
C ASP A 642 -9.41 3.55 1.54
N PRO A 643 -8.60 3.73 2.60
CA PRO A 643 -8.01 5.01 2.93
C PRO A 643 -7.01 5.53 1.90
N ASP A 644 -6.39 4.68 1.07
CA ASP A 644 -5.49 5.10 -0.02
C ASP A 644 -6.22 5.94 -1.07
N ASN A 645 -7.53 5.70 -1.24
CA ASN A 645 -8.36 6.38 -2.22
C ASN A 645 -9.01 7.66 -1.68
N SER A 646 -9.22 7.75 -0.36
CA SER A 646 -10.09 8.79 0.20
C SER A 646 -9.43 9.75 1.17
N VAL A 647 -8.39 9.36 1.90
CA VAL A 647 -7.90 10.19 3.02
C VAL A 647 -6.99 11.32 2.55
N ILE A 648 -6.05 11.03 1.64
CA ILE A 648 -5.10 12.03 1.13
C ILE A 648 -5.79 13.23 0.46
N PRO A 649 -6.85 13.06 -0.36
CA PRO A 649 -7.61 14.19 -0.90
C PRO A 649 -8.13 15.13 0.19
N TYR A 650 -8.73 14.59 1.26
CA TYR A 650 -9.24 15.41 2.37
C TYR A 650 -8.12 16.12 3.13
N LEU A 651 -7.00 15.44 3.38
CA LEU A 651 -5.89 16.02 4.14
C LEU A 651 -5.17 17.13 3.37
N THR A 652 -4.97 16.95 2.06
CA THR A 652 -4.33 17.96 1.22
C THR A 652 -5.22 19.20 1.08
N ALA A 653 -6.51 19.03 0.82
CA ALA A 653 -7.44 20.16 0.77
C ALA A 653 -7.62 20.88 2.11
N LEU A 654 -7.67 20.13 3.23
CA LEU A 654 -7.65 20.73 4.57
C LEU A 654 -6.33 21.48 4.82
N GLY A 655 -5.22 20.93 4.33
CA GLY A 655 -3.89 21.54 4.40
C GLY A 655 -3.83 22.85 3.64
N ASP A 656 -4.39 22.91 2.43
CA ASP A 656 -4.48 24.13 1.63
C ASP A 656 -5.30 25.20 2.33
N LEU A 657 -6.48 24.83 2.85
CA LEU A 657 -7.37 25.75 3.55
C LEU A 657 -6.72 26.30 4.82
N LEU A 658 -6.21 25.43 5.69
CA LEU A 658 -5.61 25.82 6.96
C LEU A 658 -4.31 26.59 6.76
N GLY A 659 -3.44 26.15 5.83
CA GLY A 659 -2.17 26.83 5.56
C GLY A 659 -2.38 28.24 5.02
N THR A 660 -3.30 28.40 4.06
CA THR A 660 -3.66 29.72 3.53
C THR A 660 -4.25 30.63 4.60
N LEU A 661 -5.18 30.11 5.41
CA LEU A 661 -5.82 30.88 6.48
C LEU A 661 -4.81 31.33 7.55
N LEU A 662 -3.96 30.40 8.03
CA LEU A 662 -2.96 30.70 9.05
C LEU A 662 -1.91 31.67 8.50
N LEU A 663 -1.47 31.50 7.26
CA LEU A 663 -0.54 32.43 6.61
C LEU A 663 -1.15 33.84 6.50
N PHE A 664 -2.41 33.95 6.10
CA PHE A 664 -3.10 35.24 6.05
C PHE A 664 -3.16 35.91 7.44
N ILE A 665 -3.47 35.14 8.50
CA ILE A 665 -3.45 35.64 9.87
C ILE A 665 -2.06 36.14 10.27
N VAL A 666 -0.98 35.43 9.90
CA VAL A 666 0.40 35.86 10.15
C VAL A 666 0.66 37.23 9.51
N PHE A 667 0.31 37.42 8.24
CA PHE A 667 0.48 38.71 7.56
C PHE A 667 -0.33 39.83 8.22
N VAL A 668 -1.59 39.59 8.57
CA VAL A 668 -2.43 40.58 9.26
C VAL A 668 -1.88 40.97 10.63
N ILE A 669 -1.37 40.00 11.40
CA ILE A 669 -0.76 40.26 12.70
C ILE A 669 0.53 41.07 12.52
N THR A 670 1.43 40.65 11.64
CA THR A 670 2.67 41.38 11.38
C THR A 670 2.39 42.81 10.90
N ASP A 671 1.39 43.03 10.04
CA ASP A 671 1.02 44.38 9.55
C ASP A 671 0.51 45.29 10.69
N LYS A 672 -0.17 44.72 11.69
CA LYS A 672 -0.64 45.47 12.85
C LYS A 672 0.48 45.85 13.82
N PHE A 673 1.45 44.96 14.02
CA PHE A 673 2.48 45.14 15.06
C PHE A 673 3.78 45.75 14.53
N ASP A 674 4.22 45.41 13.31
CA ASP A 674 5.41 45.99 12.69
C ASP A 674 5.31 46.04 11.16
N LYS A 675 4.73 47.14 10.66
CA LYS A 675 4.56 47.41 9.23
C LYS A 675 5.87 47.39 8.44
N LYS A 676 7.02 47.67 9.08
CA LYS A 676 8.32 47.71 8.42
C LYS A 676 8.78 46.32 8.00
N GLU A 677 8.29 45.26 8.64
CA GLU A 677 8.62 43.88 8.26
C GLU A 677 7.92 43.44 6.96
N ILE A 678 6.79 44.05 6.61
CA ILE A 678 6.00 43.73 5.40
C ILE A 678 6.27 44.72 4.26
N MET A 679 6.43 46.00 4.60
CA MET A 679 6.80 47.07 3.67
C MET A 679 8.29 47.38 3.80
N VAL A 680 9.14 46.51 3.26
CA VAL A 680 10.50 46.93 2.92
C VAL A 680 10.45 47.43 1.48
N THR A 681 10.43 48.76 1.38
CA THR A 681 10.56 49.64 0.20
C THR A 681 11.16 49.00 -1.04
#